data_AF-A0AAD6EBI5-F1
#
_entry.id   AF-A0AAD6EBI5-F1
#
_cell.length_a   1.000
_cell.length_b   1.000
_cell.length_c   1.000
_cell.angle_alpha   90.00
_cell.angle_beta   90.00
_cell.angle_gamma   90.00
#
_symmetry.space_group_name_H-M   'P 1'
#
loop_
_entity.id
_entity.type
_entity.pdbx_description
1 polymer ?
#
loop_
_entity_poly.entity_id
_entity_poly.type
_entity_poly.pdbx_seq_one_letter_code
_entity_poly.pdbx_strand_id
1 'polypeptide(L)'
;MAAVMPSMGYAPHPNEMMKAAQWMGTRTVEVGVVPKPKITEPEDAIVQITHCTISGSDIHLYEGELKDAMQKGDILGQEAIGLVEEVGSNVKSLKPGDRVIILPVISCGNCDYCQRQEYSLCDNTNPSKEMEAAYGHRLSGKLGYSRFCGGYPGDQAEYCRVPHADLSCVKAPEDIDARKLLGLTNVVTTAWHALELAGMQEGDVLGVWGCGPIGLTVQRLAKLRGAKKIYAIDKDTQRLRIAEGFGMTPVDVDAHPDVAEYILSIEDHGLDRSIEASGYHSSQEAEYPAMQAIGLERDSSDTLLAIMKATRKGGNVALVGDFFFTTQNFPIGPLMQKALTVRGGQTWPQKYYPFLMDMVVQGKLDPSWMFTYVDDFENIPDMYQKLSHHEVPGRLKPSPPQKLATPQFFIMFPPPPIALDWNNLGFKVRDGNGHVEIHYSHSGENKWSAPQFVASPFIPVHGMAPGLNYGQQVYEGLKAFRHPANDKITIFRPDRNAKRMQYSAEVVSIPPVPEDLFIECVRLAVGVNAEYVPPHDSGAAMYIRPMLFGSSAQLGLSPPDGYTLAVFAMPTGVYHGASAVDALILEDFDRCAPHGTGAAKVGGNYAPVLRHSDRARREGFGITLHLDSATRTEVDEFSTSAFIGVKRDGDQITVVQPDSRNAIDSVTAASVLEIARTLGYRVEKRRVAYEELREFDEVIAAGTAAALVPVGSITMQSRGDKFEYRCGAQKEGGEVCIKLVQTLRGIQSGTVEDTLGWNYEVQAPPKGWTQQGEEEIELSGANVP
;
A
#
# COMPACT_ATOMS: atom_id res chain seq x y z
N MET A 1 6.15 44.14 -21.89
CA MET A 1 4.79 44.45 -21.38
C MET A 1 4.80 44.09 -19.91
N ALA A 2 4.37 44.98 -19.02
CA ALA A 2 4.19 44.61 -17.61
C ALA A 2 3.20 43.44 -17.57
N ALA A 3 3.58 42.33 -16.93
CA ALA A 3 2.67 41.21 -16.78
C ALA A 3 1.45 41.69 -15.98
N VAL A 4 0.25 41.44 -16.50
CA VAL A 4 -0.99 41.76 -15.79
C VAL A 4 -1.09 40.79 -14.61
N MET A 5 -1.24 41.31 -13.40
CA MET A 5 -1.45 40.48 -12.21
C MET A 5 -2.75 39.69 -12.36
N PRO A 6 -2.75 38.39 -12.06
CA PRO A 6 -3.96 37.60 -12.19
C PRO A 6 -5.00 38.08 -11.18
N SER A 7 -6.27 38.12 -11.60
CA SER A 7 -7.40 38.38 -10.70
C SER A 7 -7.30 37.47 -9.47
N MET A 8 -7.47 38.02 -8.25
CA MET A 8 -7.45 37.24 -7.01
C MET A 8 -8.70 36.35 -6.89
N GLY A 9 -9.87 36.90 -7.20
CA GLY A 9 -11.15 36.16 -7.21
C GLY A 9 -11.37 35.39 -8.51
N TYR A 10 -12.28 34.41 -8.49
CA TYR A 10 -12.69 33.66 -9.68
C TYR A 10 -14.04 34.13 -10.22
N ALA A 11 -14.26 33.94 -11.52
CA ALA A 11 -15.55 34.11 -12.17
C ALA A 11 -16.52 33.02 -11.68
N PRO A 12 -17.65 33.36 -11.04
CA PRO A 12 -18.58 32.36 -10.51
C PRO A 12 -19.38 31.69 -11.64
N HIS A 13 -19.61 30.39 -11.53
CA HIS A 13 -20.54 29.69 -12.40
C HIS A 13 -21.96 30.21 -12.17
N PRO A 14 -22.77 30.47 -13.22
CA PRO A 14 -24.09 31.08 -13.04
C PRO A 14 -25.08 30.21 -12.28
N ASN A 15 -24.91 28.88 -12.33
CA ASN A 15 -25.90 27.92 -11.84
C ASN A 15 -25.32 26.75 -11.03
N GLU A 16 -23.99 26.63 -10.92
CA GLU A 16 -23.36 25.50 -10.22
C GLU A 16 -22.70 26.02 -8.95
N MET A 17 -22.93 25.31 -7.85
CA MET A 17 -22.36 25.60 -6.55
C MET A 17 -21.42 24.45 -6.18
N MET A 18 -20.50 24.74 -5.27
CA MET A 18 -19.57 23.78 -4.68
C MET A 18 -19.47 23.98 -3.18
N LYS A 19 -19.08 22.95 -2.45
CA LYS A 19 -18.66 23.06 -1.06
C LYS A 19 -17.21 23.56 -0.97
N ALA A 20 -16.93 24.40 0.01
CA ALA A 20 -15.61 24.94 0.29
C ALA A 20 -15.39 25.18 1.78
N ALA A 21 -14.16 24.97 2.26
CA ALA A 21 -13.76 25.25 3.63
C ALA A 21 -13.46 26.75 3.76
N GLN A 22 -14.33 27.47 4.46
CA GLN A 22 -14.27 28.91 4.60
C GLN A 22 -13.78 29.29 5.99
N TRP A 23 -12.84 30.21 6.05
CA TRP A 23 -12.44 30.87 7.29
C TRP A 23 -13.55 31.82 7.74
N MET A 24 -14.05 31.64 8.96
CA MET A 24 -15.17 32.41 9.52
C MET A 24 -14.77 33.30 10.70
N GLY A 25 -13.52 33.17 11.16
CA GLY A 25 -12.96 33.88 12.29
C GLY A 25 -11.82 33.05 12.91
N THR A 26 -11.11 33.65 13.87
CA THR A 26 -10.14 32.92 14.67
C THR A 26 -10.79 31.70 15.32
N ARG A 27 -10.19 30.53 15.08
CA ARG A 27 -10.63 29.19 15.48
C ARG A 27 -12.00 28.78 14.94
N THR A 28 -12.42 29.38 13.83
CA THR A 28 -13.70 29.07 13.20
C THR A 28 -13.53 28.85 11.70
N VAL A 29 -13.71 27.60 11.27
CA VAL A 29 -13.82 27.21 9.87
C VAL A 29 -15.18 26.55 9.67
N GLU A 30 -15.82 26.79 8.53
CA GLU A 30 -17.10 26.19 8.18
C GLU A 30 -17.07 25.66 6.75
N VAL A 31 -17.79 24.58 6.48
CA VAL A 31 -18.02 24.13 5.09
C VAL A 31 -19.22 24.89 4.54
N GLY A 32 -18.92 25.91 3.73
CA GLY A 32 -19.92 26.74 3.07
C GLY A 32 -20.21 26.26 1.65
N VAL A 33 -21.34 26.69 1.10
CA VAL A 33 -21.71 26.48 -0.31
C VAL A 33 -21.48 27.77 -1.09
N VAL A 34 -20.53 27.75 -2.02
CA VAL A 34 -20.08 28.89 -2.82
C VAL A 34 -20.24 28.60 -4.31
N PRO A 35 -20.30 29.59 -5.20
CA PRO A 35 -20.36 29.32 -6.64
C PRO A 35 -19.14 28.53 -7.10
N LYS A 36 -19.33 27.53 -7.96
CA LYS A 36 -18.23 26.80 -8.62
C LYS A 36 -17.39 27.77 -9.47
N PRO A 37 -16.05 27.69 -9.48
CA PRO A 37 -15.23 28.56 -10.30
C PRO A 37 -15.34 28.25 -11.80
N LYS A 38 -15.19 29.29 -12.62
CA LYS A 38 -14.95 29.19 -14.06
C LYS A 38 -13.58 29.77 -14.40
N ILE A 39 -13.09 29.44 -15.60
CA ILE A 39 -11.93 30.12 -16.20
C ILE A 39 -12.16 31.62 -16.15
N THR A 40 -11.27 32.31 -15.42
CA THR A 40 -11.33 33.75 -15.19
C THR A 40 -10.34 34.46 -16.09
N GLU A 41 -9.16 33.86 -16.27
CA GLU A 41 -8.07 34.31 -17.11
C GLU A 41 -7.61 33.19 -18.07
N PRO A 42 -7.06 33.52 -19.25
CA PRO A 42 -6.61 32.53 -20.24
C PRO A 42 -5.58 31.51 -19.73
N GLU A 43 -4.80 31.83 -18.70
CA GLU A 43 -3.76 30.97 -18.12
C GLU A 43 -4.27 30.08 -16.96
N ASP A 44 -5.56 30.13 -16.64
CA ASP A 44 -6.14 29.35 -15.54
C ASP A 44 -6.43 27.89 -15.92
N ALA A 45 -6.52 27.01 -14.92
CA ALA A 45 -7.25 25.76 -15.00
C ALA A 45 -8.31 25.68 -13.90
N ILE A 46 -9.42 24.99 -14.17
CA ILE A 46 -10.35 24.54 -13.14
C ILE A 46 -10.05 23.07 -12.86
N VAL A 47 -9.79 22.77 -11.59
CA VAL A 47 -9.44 21.42 -11.13
C VAL A 47 -10.52 20.94 -10.18
N GLN A 48 -11.13 19.81 -10.48
CA GLN A 48 -11.97 19.07 -9.56
C GLN A 48 -11.07 18.41 -8.51
N ILE A 49 -11.18 18.85 -7.26
CA ILE A 49 -10.36 18.36 -6.18
C ILE A 49 -10.81 16.96 -5.81
N THR A 50 -9.83 16.05 -5.75
CA THR A 50 -10.06 14.66 -5.32
C THR A 50 -9.55 14.43 -3.91
N HIS A 51 -8.46 15.11 -3.55
CA HIS A 51 -7.83 15.02 -2.24
C HIS A 51 -7.22 16.37 -1.89
N CYS A 52 -7.40 16.81 -0.64
CA CYS A 52 -6.73 17.98 -0.07
C CYS A 52 -6.25 17.66 1.35
N THR A 53 -5.39 18.51 1.91
CA THR A 53 -4.93 18.35 3.29
C THR A 53 -4.89 19.68 4.04
N ILE A 54 -4.81 19.66 5.37
CA ILE A 54 -4.75 20.86 6.23
C ILE A 54 -3.30 21.18 6.58
N SER A 55 -2.69 22.15 5.91
CA SER A 55 -1.30 22.55 6.09
C SER A 55 -0.97 23.01 7.53
N GLY A 56 0.30 22.92 7.97
CA GLY A 56 0.70 23.53 9.26
C GLY A 56 0.44 25.05 9.24
N SER A 57 0.65 25.65 8.08
CA SER A 57 0.33 27.05 7.84
C SER A 57 -1.18 27.34 7.76
N ASP A 58 -2.04 26.35 7.56
CA ASP A 58 -3.49 26.53 7.68
C ASP A 58 -3.89 26.64 9.16
N ILE A 59 -3.21 25.89 10.04
CA ILE A 59 -3.40 26.01 11.50
C ILE A 59 -3.02 27.40 11.99
N HIS A 60 -1.98 27.99 11.42
CA HIS A 60 -1.61 29.38 11.69
C HIS A 60 -2.71 30.40 11.35
N LEU A 61 -3.39 30.20 10.20
CA LEU A 61 -4.54 31.03 9.83
C LEU A 61 -5.75 30.76 10.74
N TYR A 62 -5.97 29.49 11.11
CA TYR A 62 -7.02 29.07 12.04
C TYR A 62 -6.81 29.69 13.43
N GLU A 63 -5.61 29.64 14.00
CA GLU A 63 -5.26 30.23 15.29
C GLU A 63 -5.28 31.77 15.31
N GLY A 64 -5.38 32.40 14.13
CA GLY A 64 -5.65 33.83 13.99
C GLY A 64 -4.40 34.70 13.95
N GLU A 65 -3.25 34.16 13.57
CA GLU A 65 -1.96 34.87 13.57
C GLU A 65 -1.87 35.90 12.45
N LEU A 66 -2.57 35.64 11.34
CA LEU A 66 -2.76 36.58 10.24
C LEU A 66 -4.21 37.08 10.15
N LYS A 67 -4.97 37.08 11.26
CA LYS A 67 -6.39 37.45 11.25
C LYS A 67 -6.68 38.82 10.64
N ASP A 68 -5.77 39.79 10.78
CA ASP A 68 -5.91 41.14 10.23
C ASP A 68 -5.84 41.16 8.69
N ALA A 69 -5.29 40.10 8.10
CA ALA A 69 -5.18 39.87 6.68
C ALA A 69 -6.16 38.78 6.17
N MET A 70 -7.08 38.31 7.01
CA MET A 70 -8.13 37.34 6.65
C MET A 70 -9.49 38.04 6.57
N GLN A 71 -10.38 37.53 5.71
CA GLN A 71 -11.77 37.96 5.63
C GLN A 71 -12.70 36.76 5.79
N LYS A 72 -13.84 37.00 6.45
CA LYS A 72 -14.88 36.01 6.60
C LYS A 72 -15.33 35.52 5.21
N GLY A 73 -15.25 34.22 4.99
CA GLY A 73 -15.60 33.58 3.72
C GLY A 73 -14.39 33.22 2.84
N ASP A 74 -13.17 33.60 3.21
CA ASP A 74 -11.96 33.20 2.48
C ASP A 74 -11.85 31.67 2.45
N ILE A 75 -11.64 31.11 1.26
CA ILE A 75 -11.51 29.65 1.05
C ILE A 75 -10.08 29.25 1.36
N LEU A 76 -9.90 28.29 2.28
CA LEU A 76 -8.60 27.83 2.76
C LEU A 76 -8.00 26.70 1.89
N GLY A 77 -6.75 26.35 2.18
CA GLY A 77 -6.08 25.17 1.63
C GLY A 77 -5.16 25.44 0.44
N GLN A 78 -4.02 24.76 0.44
CA GLN A 78 -2.99 24.93 -0.59
C GLN A 78 -2.24 23.62 -0.92
N GLU A 79 -2.84 22.48 -0.56
CA GLU A 79 -2.20 21.16 -0.67
C GLU A 79 -3.20 20.13 -1.21
N ALA A 80 -3.41 20.12 -2.54
CA ALA A 80 -4.37 19.25 -3.18
C ALA A 80 -3.90 18.53 -4.46
N ILE A 81 -4.64 17.47 -4.78
CA ILE A 81 -4.60 16.71 -6.04
C ILE A 81 -6.00 16.67 -6.63
N GLY A 82 -6.09 16.82 -7.94
CA GLY A 82 -7.38 16.74 -8.62
C GLY A 82 -7.29 16.35 -10.08
N LEU A 83 -8.45 16.40 -10.74
CA LEU A 83 -8.61 16.18 -12.16
C LEU A 83 -8.90 17.52 -12.83
N VAL A 84 -8.17 17.84 -13.89
CA VAL A 84 -8.43 19.04 -14.68
C VAL A 84 -9.81 18.91 -15.32
N GLU A 85 -10.70 19.86 -15.06
CA GLU A 85 -12.04 19.92 -15.64
C GLU A 85 -12.06 20.85 -16.86
N GLU A 86 -11.49 22.04 -16.72
CA GLU A 86 -11.46 23.08 -17.75
C GLU A 86 -10.06 23.73 -17.78
N VAL A 87 -9.62 24.16 -18.97
CA VAL A 87 -8.37 24.92 -19.13
C VAL A 87 -8.63 26.18 -19.94
N GLY A 88 -7.96 27.27 -19.57
CA GLY A 88 -7.99 28.52 -20.32
C GLY A 88 -7.24 28.41 -21.66
N SER A 89 -7.51 29.37 -22.55
CA SER A 89 -6.99 29.32 -23.94
C SER A 89 -5.47 29.43 -24.06
N ASN A 90 -4.78 29.87 -23.01
CA ASN A 90 -3.32 30.02 -22.99
C ASN A 90 -2.60 28.91 -22.22
N VAL A 91 -3.32 27.94 -21.64
CA VAL A 91 -2.74 26.74 -21.02
C VAL A 91 -2.31 25.76 -22.11
N LYS A 92 -1.05 25.32 -22.06
CA LYS A 92 -0.46 24.49 -23.13
C LYS A 92 -0.11 23.08 -22.69
N SER A 93 0.14 22.88 -21.41
CA SER A 93 0.64 21.61 -20.88
C SER A 93 -0.47 20.67 -20.43
N LEU A 94 -1.66 21.17 -20.13
CA LEU A 94 -2.77 20.42 -19.53
C LEU A 94 -3.97 20.27 -20.47
N LYS A 95 -4.78 19.24 -20.24
CA LYS A 95 -6.11 19.06 -20.87
C LYS A 95 -7.13 18.52 -19.85
N PRO A 96 -8.44 18.69 -20.08
CA PRO A 96 -9.47 18.04 -19.28
C PRO A 96 -9.23 16.54 -19.13
N GLY A 97 -9.44 16.02 -17.92
CA GLY A 97 -9.19 14.65 -17.50
C GLY A 97 -7.76 14.39 -16.99
N ASP A 98 -6.79 15.28 -17.23
CA ASP A 98 -5.44 15.11 -16.67
C ASP A 98 -5.50 15.17 -15.13
N ARG A 99 -4.89 14.17 -14.47
CA ARG A 99 -4.66 14.22 -13.03
C ARG A 99 -3.48 15.13 -12.71
N VAL A 100 -3.64 16.05 -11.76
CA VAL A 100 -2.63 17.05 -11.41
C VAL A 100 -2.44 17.21 -9.91
N ILE A 101 -1.19 17.43 -9.51
CA ILE A 101 -0.81 18.00 -8.22
C ILE A 101 -0.85 19.52 -8.35
N ILE A 102 -1.49 20.19 -7.40
CA ILE A 102 -1.54 21.66 -7.31
C ILE A 102 -0.40 22.12 -6.41
N LEU A 103 0.42 23.05 -6.92
CA LEU A 103 1.50 23.68 -6.19
C LEU A 103 1.00 25.00 -5.58
N PRO A 104 1.26 25.28 -4.29
CA PRO A 104 0.67 26.41 -3.58
C PRO A 104 1.19 27.78 -4.04
N VAL A 105 2.43 27.82 -4.54
CA VAL A 105 3.12 29.05 -4.97
C VAL A 105 2.65 29.43 -6.35
N ILE A 106 2.04 30.61 -6.50
CA ILE A 106 1.58 31.14 -7.78
C ILE A 106 2.72 31.97 -8.39
N SER A 107 3.15 31.62 -9.60
CA SER A 107 4.27 32.27 -10.29
C SER A 107 3.95 32.57 -11.75
N CYS A 108 4.38 33.73 -12.26
CA CYS A 108 4.03 34.16 -13.62
C CYS A 108 4.93 33.59 -14.72
N GLY A 109 6.06 32.96 -14.37
CA GLY A 109 7.01 32.39 -15.33
C GLY A 109 7.92 33.39 -16.04
N ASN A 110 7.59 34.69 -16.03
CA ASN A 110 8.20 35.66 -16.94
C ASN A 110 8.95 36.82 -16.26
N CYS A 111 8.82 37.01 -14.93
CA CYS A 111 9.65 38.00 -14.20
C CYS A 111 11.08 37.49 -13.97
N ASP A 112 11.99 38.40 -13.62
CA ASP A 112 13.41 38.08 -13.40
C ASP A 112 13.60 36.97 -12.36
N TYR A 113 12.82 36.95 -11.29
CA TYR A 113 12.84 35.88 -10.29
C TYR A 113 12.38 34.52 -10.85
N CYS A 114 11.27 34.50 -11.59
CA CYS A 114 10.78 33.27 -12.23
C CYS A 114 11.77 32.73 -13.26
N GLN A 115 12.45 33.59 -14.01
CA GLN A 115 13.48 33.21 -14.97
C GLN A 115 14.72 32.60 -14.29
N ARG A 116 15.00 33.00 -13.03
CA ARG A 116 16.02 32.37 -12.17
C ARG A 116 15.50 31.15 -11.39
N GLN A 117 14.25 30.73 -11.60
CA GLN A 117 13.59 29.65 -10.86
C GLN A 117 13.39 29.94 -9.36
N GLU A 118 13.37 31.21 -8.98
CA GLU A 118 13.11 31.71 -7.62
C GLU A 118 11.60 31.99 -7.46
N TYR A 119 10.80 30.96 -7.69
CA TYR A 119 9.35 31.06 -7.97
C TYR A 119 8.52 31.77 -6.88
N SER A 120 8.90 31.62 -5.61
CA SER A 120 8.20 32.24 -4.47
C SER A 120 8.56 33.72 -4.28
N LEU A 121 9.47 34.27 -5.09
CA LEU A 121 9.80 35.69 -5.15
C LEU A 121 9.16 36.37 -6.37
N CYS A 122 8.11 35.78 -6.93
CA CYS A 122 7.47 36.31 -8.13
C CYS A 122 6.85 37.71 -7.90
N ASP A 123 7.26 38.68 -8.73
CA ASP A 123 6.79 40.08 -8.64
C ASP A 123 5.32 40.30 -9.06
N ASN A 124 4.76 39.37 -9.84
CA ASN A 124 3.55 39.62 -10.64
C ASN A 124 2.30 38.88 -10.16
N THR A 125 2.34 38.32 -8.95
CA THR A 125 1.30 37.41 -8.46
C THR A 125 0.77 37.75 -7.07
N ASN A 126 1.35 38.74 -6.38
CA ASN A 126 0.82 39.21 -5.10
C ASN A 126 0.59 40.72 -5.16
N PRO A 127 -0.65 41.20 -5.04
CA PRO A 127 -0.96 42.62 -5.02
C PRO A 127 -0.89 43.27 -3.62
N SER A 128 -0.52 42.55 -2.55
CA SER A 128 -0.54 43.09 -1.17
C SER A 128 0.38 44.30 -1.01
N LYS A 129 -0.23 45.44 -0.65
CA LYS A 129 0.50 46.67 -0.31
C LYS A 129 1.04 46.61 1.11
N GLU A 130 0.40 45.83 1.96
CA GLU A 130 0.78 45.60 3.35
C GLU A 130 2.11 44.87 3.41
N MET A 131 2.28 43.81 2.59
CA MET A 131 3.57 43.12 2.46
C MET A 131 4.65 44.02 1.90
N GLU A 132 4.35 44.80 0.86
CA GLU A 132 5.28 45.77 0.28
C GLU A 132 5.74 46.80 1.32
N ALA A 133 4.84 47.32 2.14
CA ALA A 133 5.16 48.25 3.21
C ALA A 133 5.97 47.59 4.33
N ALA A 134 5.69 46.33 4.66
CA ALA A 134 6.37 45.60 5.73
C ALA A 134 7.79 45.17 5.33
N TYR A 135 7.99 44.68 4.10
CA TYR A 135 9.24 44.04 3.67
C TYR A 135 10.01 44.83 2.61
N GLY A 136 9.43 45.92 2.09
CA GLY A 136 9.99 46.71 0.98
C GLY A 136 9.72 46.13 -0.41
N HIS A 137 9.30 44.86 -0.49
CA HIS A 137 8.98 44.15 -1.73
C HIS A 137 7.80 43.20 -1.51
N ARG A 138 7.12 42.86 -2.60
CA ARG A 138 6.07 41.83 -2.61
C ARG A 138 6.70 40.50 -3.01
N LEU A 139 6.23 39.41 -2.40
CA LEU A 139 6.63 38.04 -2.73
C LEU A 139 5.57 37.38 -3.63
N SER A 140 5.71 36.10 -3.96
CA SER A 140 4.71 35.40 -4.77
C SER A 140 3.32 35.35 -4.13
N GLY A 141 2.29 35.15 -4.97
CA GLY A 141 0.95 34.82 -4.47
C GLY A 141 0.90 33.37 -3.97
N LYS A 142 -0.03 33.06 -3.07
CA LYS A 142 -0.30 31.70 -2.60
C LYS A 142 -1.79 31.39 -2.64
N LEU A 143 -2.14 30.16 -3.03
CA LEU A 143 -3.50 29.64 -2.94
C LEU A 143 -3.91 29.48 -1.48
N GLY A 144 -5.18 29.75 -1.15
CA GLY A 144 -5.80 29.48 0.14
C GLY A 144 -5.16 30.12 1.35
N TYR A 145 -4.36 31.16 1.13
CA TYR A 145 -3.63 31.88 2.16
C TYR A 145 -4.23 33.27 2.40
N SER A 146 -3.69 33.98 3.39
CA SER A 146 -4.16 35.34 3.72
C SER A 146 -3.97 36.34 2.58
N ARG A 147 -4.67 37.47 2.67
CA ARG A 147 -4.56 38.59 1.73
C ARG A 147 -3.16 39.23 1.73
N PHE A 148 -2.38 39.01 2.79
CA PHE A 148 -0.97 39.35 2.85
C PHE A 148 -0.16 38.60 1.77
N CYS A 149 -0.58 37.38 1.41
CA CYS A 149 -0.03 36.56 0.32
C CYS A 149 -0.89 36.55 -0.95
N GLY A 150 -1.73 37.57 -1.11
CA GLY A 150 -2.51 37.81 -2.33
C GLY A 150 -3.97 37.36 -2.28
N GLY A 151 -4.41 36.60 -1.27
CA GLY A 151 -5.84 36.33 -1.04
C GLY A 151 -6.52 35.54 -2.17
N TYR A 152 -5.81 34.59 -2.77
CA TYR A 152 -6.37 33.67 -3.75
C TYR A 152 -7.18 32.58 -3.04
N PRO A 153 -8.39 32.24 -3.51
CA PRO A 153 -9.15 31.11 -2.97
C PRO A 153 -8.36 29.80 -3.02
N GLY A 154 -8.45 29.02 -1.95
CA GLY A 154 -7.72 27.77 -1.78
C GLY A 154 -8.37 26.53 -2.38
N ASP A 155 -7.69 25.41 -2.16
CA ASP A 155 -8.02 24.10 -2.72
C ASP A 155 -8.68 23.12 -1.73
N GLN A 156 -9.01 23.57 -0.52
CA GLN A 156 -9.98 22.87 0.34
C GLN A 156 -11.40 23.23 -0.12
N ALA A 157 -11.77 22.73 -1.31
CA ALA A 157 -13.08 22.86 -1.93
C ALA A 157 -13.31 21.71 -2.93
N GLU A 158 -14.52 21.53 -3.46
CA GLU A 158 -14.77 20.51 -4.49
C GLU A 158 -14.12 20.87 -5.85
N TYR A 159 -13.98 22.17 -6.13
CA TYR A 159 -13.31 22.68 -7.32
C TYR A 159 -12.41 23.86 -6.98
N CYS A 160 -11.24 23.93 -7.58
CA CYS A 160 -10.29 25.02 -7.40
C CYS A 160 -9.95 25.67 -8.74
N ARG A 161 -9.94 27.00 -8.75
CA ARG A 161 -9.28 27.75 -9.83
C ARG A 161 -7.79 27.79 -9.55
N VAL A 162 -6.98 27.36 -10.51
CA VAL A 162 -5.51 27.40 -10.41
C VAL A 162 -4.96 28.39 -11.43
N PRO A 163 -4.49 29.58 -11.00
CA PRO A 163 -3.87 30.55 -11.91
C PRO A 163 -2.50 30.09 -12.40
N HIS A 164 -2.14 30.49 -13.63
CA HIS A 164 -0.87 30.12 -14.27
C HIS A 164 -0.65 28.59 -14.25
N ALA A 165 -1.66 27.84 -14.69
CA ALA A 165 -1.74 26.39 -14.49
C ALA A 165 -0.55 25.60 -15.07
N ASP A 166 0.08 26.10 -16.14
CA ASP A 166 1.29 25.47 -16.71
C ASP A 166 2.49 25.44 -15.74
N LEU A 167 2.50 26.28 -14.70
CA LEU A 167 3.51 26.29 -13.64
C LEU A 167 2.96 25.87 -12.27
N SER A 168 1.68 26.14 -12.01
CA SER A 168 1.05 25.86 -10.72
C SER A 168 0.47 24.44 -10.65
N CYS A 169 0.27 23.76 -11.77
CA CYS A 169 -0.12 22.35 -11.79
C CYS A 169 1.01 21.49 -12.35
N VAL A 170 1.16 20.30 -11.80
CA VAL A 170 2.04 19.30 -12.40
C VAL A 170 1.30 17.99 -12.59
N LYS A 171 1.47 17.38 -13.76
CA LYS A 171 0.83 16.09 -14.07
C LYS A 171 1.26 15.03 -13.06
N ALA A 172 0.27 14.29 -12.60
CA ALA A 172 0.43 13.20 -11.66
C ALA A 172 0.19 11.86 -12.39
N PRO A 173 1.04 10.85 -12.18
CA PRO A 173 0.79 9.51 -12.72
C PRO A 173 -0.53 8.94 -12.15
N GLU A 174 -1.34 8.30 -13.01
CA GLU A 174 -2.64 7.74 -12.62
C GLU A 174 -2.51 6.46 -11.78
N ASP A 175 -1.42 5.72 -11.99
CA ASP A 175 -1.12 4.43 -11.35
C ASP A 175 -0.48 4.54 -9.95
N ILE A 176 -0.20 5.76 -9.48
CA ILE A 176 0.35 6.01 -8.14
C ILE A 176 -0.74 6.53 -7.20
N ASP A 177 -0.82 5.95 -6.00
CA ASP A 177 -1.74 6.39 -4.93
C ASP A 177 -1.59 7.90 -4.67
N ALA A 178 -2.70 8.63 -4.61
CA ALA A 178 -2.73 10.07 -4.33
C ALA A 178 -1.96 10.43 -3.06
N ARG A 179 -2.01 9.59 -2.02
CA ARG A 179 -1.32 9.81 -0.74
C ARG A 179 0.19 9.79 -0.88
N LYS A 180 0.74 9.04 -1.84
CA LYS A 180 2.19 9.08 -2.13
C LYS A 180 2.58 10.36 -2.86
N LEU A 181 1.62 11.01 -3.51
CA LEU A 181 1.84 12.22 -4.29
C LEU A 181 1.53 13.49 -3.50
N LEU A 182 0.59 13.46 -2.56
CA LEU A 182 0.11 14.63 -1.82
C LEU A 182 1.23 15.36 -1.07
N GLY A 183 2.22 14.63 -0.53
CA GLY A 183 3.37 15.25 0.14
C GLY A 183 4.23 16.11 -0.80
N LEU A 184 4.18 15.87 -2.11
CA LEU A 184 4.93 16.63 -3.12
C LEU A 184 4.33 18.02 -3.40
N THR A 185 3.08 18.29 -2.98
CA THR A 185 2.45 19.61 -3.11
C THR A 185 3.32 20.69 -2.45
N ASN A 186 3.72 20.45 -1.19
CA ASN A 186 4.39 21.45 -0.36
C ASN A 186 5.39 20.85 0.65
N VAL A 187 5.02 19.81 1.40
CA VAL A 187 5.85 19.32 2.53
C VAL A 187 7.22 18.82 2.06
N VAL A 188 7.25 17.95 1.05
CA VAL A 188 8.49 17.37 0.53
C VAL A 188 9.34 18.41 -0.20
N THR A 189 8.70 19.31 -0.96
CA THR A 189 9.42 20.39 -1.65
C THR A 189 10.05 21.36 -0.66
N THR A 190 9.33 21.71 0.42
CA THR A 190 9.85 22.54 1.52
C THR A 190 10.98 21.85 2.27
N ALA A 191 10.87 20.55 2.55
CA ALA A 191 11.92 19.81 3.20
C ALA A 191 13.21 19.75 2.36
N TRP A 192 13.08 19.56 1.04
CA TRP A 192 14.22 19.63 0.13
C TRP A 192 14.82 21.04 0.04
N HIS A 193 13.96 22.07 0.01
CA HIS A 193 14.38 23.47 0.05
C HIS A 193 15.19 23.79 1.30
N ALA A 194 14.77 23.32 2.47
CA ALA A 194 15.48 23.49 3.73
C ALA A 194 16.92 22.95 3.66
N LEU A 195 17.10 21.78 3.04
CA LEU A 195 18.42 21.16 2.85
C LEU A 195 19.29 21.95 1.84
N GLU A 196 18.69 22.58 0.83
CA GLU A 196 19.41 23.50 -0.07
C GLU A 196 19.81 24.82 0.61
N LEU A 197 18.91 25.40 1.42
CA LEU A 197 19.20 26.62 2.19
C LEU A 197 20.34 26.37 3.19
N ALA A 198 20.29 25.24 3.89
CA ALA A 198 21.36 24.81 4.78
C ALA A 198 22.67 24.53 4.02
N GLY A 199 22.63 24.28 2.71
CA GLY A 199 23.81 23.85 1.96
C GLY A 199 24.33 22.50 2.48
N MET A 200 23.40 21.57 2.74
CA MET A 200 23.69 20.24 3.27
C MET A 200 24.64 19.46 2.35
N GLN A 201 25.66 18.83 2.94
CA GLN A 201 26.62 17.96 2.27
C GLN A 201 26.57 16.53 2.82
N GLU A 202 27.11 15.58 2.07
CA GLU A 202 27.35 14.22 2.57
C GLU A 202 28.33 14.27 3.75
N GLY A 203 28.05 13.52 4.80
CA GLY A 203 28.86 13.45 6.02
C GLY A 203 28.54 14.52 7.07
N ASP A 204 27.72 15.52 6.76
CA ASP A 204 27.32 16.56 7.73
C ASP A 204 26.54 15.96 8.92
N VAL A 205 26.76 16.54 10.11
CA VAL A 205 25.92 16.35 11.30
C VAL A 205 24.85 17.42 11.35
N LEU A 206 23.58 17.00 11.33
CA LEU A 206 22.42 17.88 11.21
C LEU A 206 21.60 17.90 12.51
N GLY A 207 21.14 19.08 12.94
CA GLY A 207 20.04 19.20 13.90
C GLY A 207 18.79 19.79 13.27
N VAL A 208 17.63 19.22 13.56
CA VAL A 208 16.33 19.69 13.05
C VAL A 208 15.43 20.02 14.23
N TRP A 209 15.12 21.31 14.41
CA TRP A 209 14.17 21.80 15.41
C TRP A 209 12.77 21.79 14.83
N GLY A 210 11.87 21.05 15.48
CA GLY A 210 10.54 20.73 14.99
C GLY A 210 10.53 19.40 14.25
N CYS A 211 9.79 18.44 14.80
CA CYS A 211 9.53 17.11 14.24
C CYS A 211 8.08 17.01 13.71
N GLY A 212 7.51 18.11 13.22
CA GLY A 212 6.29 18.07 12.42
C GLY A 212 6.53 17.44 11.03
N PRO A 213 5.51 17.40 10.15
CA PRO A 213 5.62 16.78 8.83
C PRO A 213 6.81 17.27 8.00
N ILE A 214 7.09 18.58 8.00
CA ILE A 214 8.24 19.16 7.30
C ILE A 214 9.54 18.68 7.92
N GLY A 215 9.71 18.84 9.24
CA GLY A 215 10.95 18.48 9.94
C GLY A 215 11.30 16.99 9.85
N LEU A 216 10.33 16.11 10.05
CA LEU A 216 10.53 14.66 9.86
C LEU A 216 10.88 14.32 8.40
N THR A 217 10.29 15.02 7.42
CA THR A 217 10.66 14.85 6.01
C THR A 217 12.09 15.34 5.72
N VAL A 218 12.50 16.47 6.33
CA VAL A 218 13.89 16.98 6.27
C VAL A 218 14.85 15.93 6.79
N GLN A 219 14.57 15.33 7.95
CA GLN A 219 15.41 14.29 8.54
C GLN A 219 15.56 13.07 7.60
N ARG A 220 14.45 12.59 7.02
CA ARG A 220 14.48 11.46 6.06
C ARG A 220 15.28 11.79 4.79
N LEU A 221 15.05 12.97 4.21
CA LEU A 221 15.77 13.41 3.00
C LEU A 221 17.25 13.68 3.28
N ALA A 222 17.59 14.21 4.47
CA ALA A 222 18.97 14.39 4.89
C ALA A 222 19.72 13.05 4.98
N LYS A 223 19.07 12.02 5.54
CA LYS A 223 19.62 10.66 5.58
C LYS A 223 19.85 10.10 4.18
N LEU A 224 18.90 10.29 3.25
CA LEU A 224 19.06 9.91 1.84
C LEU A 224 20.19 10.68 1.13
N ARG A 225 20.47 11.92 1.55
CA ARG A 225 21.59 12.74 1.08
C ARG A 225 22.93 12.42 1.76
N GLY A 226 22.98 11.42 2.63
CA GLY A 226 24.22 10.96 3.27
C GLY A 226 24.63 11.73 4.52
N ALA A 227 23.68 12.34 5.24
CA ALA A 227 23.96 12.89 6.58
C ALA A 227 24.58 11.81 7.48
N LYS A 228 25.65 12.16 8.21
CA LYS A 228 26.33 11.22 9.11
C LYS A 228 25.51 10.93 10.36
N LYS A 229 24.92 11.98 10.93
CA LYS A 229 24.10 11.91 12.15
C LYS A 229 23.06 13.03 12.12
N ILE A 230 21.86 12.73 12.60
CA ILE A 230 20.75 13.65 12.61
C ILE A 230 20.15 13.66 14.01
N TYR A 231 20.12 14.83 14.64
CA TYR A 231 19.41 15.08 15.89
C TYR A 231 18.02 15.62 15.59
N ALA A 232 17.00 14.93 16.09
CA ALA A 232 15.60 15.31 15.97
C ALA A 232 15.17 15.98 17.28
N ILE A 233 14.86 17.28 17.23
CA ILE A 233 14.60 18.09 18.41
C ILE A 233 13.15 18.55 18.42
N ASP A 234 12.38 18.15 19.44
CA ASP A 234 10.98 18.53 19.64
C ASP A 234 10.61 18.36 21.12
N LYS A 235 9.49 18.96 21.54
CA LYS A 235 8.86 18.72 22.86
C LYS A 235 7.83 17.58 22.77
N ASP A 236 7.30 17.31 21.59
CA ASP A 236 6.34 16.25 21.36
C ASP A 236 7.05 14.88 21.29
N THR A 237 6.97 14.15 22.40
CA THR A 237 7.58 12.82 22.53
C THR A 237 7.04 11.79 21.54
N GLN A 238 5.81 11.94 21.01
CA GLN A 238 5.29 11.05 19.97
C GLN A 238 6.04 11.28 18.65
N ARG A 239 6.28 12.54 18.28
CA ARG A 239 7.05 12.89 17.08
C ARG A 239 8.51 12.47 17.19
N LEU A 240 9.09 12.57 18.37
CA LEU A 240 10.45 12.06 18.64
C LEU A 240 10.56 10.55 18.44
N ARG A 241 9.56 9.76 18.86
CA ARG A 241 9.52 8.31 18.60
C ARG A 241 9.46 7.99 17.11
N ILE A 242 8.73 8.79 16.32
CA ILE A 242 8.71 8.64 14.86
C ILE A 242 10.11 8.90 14.27
N ALA A 243 10.77 9.97 14.71
CA ALA A 243 12.13 10.30 14.28
C ALA A 243 13.13 9.19 14.65
N GLU A 244 13.03 8.63 15.86
CA GLU A 244 13.82 7.48 16.30
C GLU A 244 13.57 6.25 15.42
N GLY A 245 12.32 5.97 15.06
CA GLY A 245 11.95 4.91 14.10
C GLY A 245 12.57 5.11 12.71
N PHE A 246 12.86 6.35 12.30
CA PHE A 246 13.61 6.65 11.08
C PHE A 246 15.14 6.55 11.26
N GLY A 247 15.61 6.31 12.48
CA GLY A 247 17.00 6.19 12.87
C GLY A 247 17.68 7.52 13.18
N MET A 248 16.92 8.52 13.63
CA MET A 248 17.45 9.79 14.12
C MET A 248 17.72 9.71 15.62
N THR A 249 18.57 10.60 16.15
CA THR A 249 18.78 10.72 17.60
C THR A 249 17.75 11.69 18.19
N PRO A 250 16.76 11.23 18.97
CA PRO A 250 15.77 12.11 19.56
C PRO A 250 16.38 12.98 20.67
N VAL A 251 15.97 14.24 20.75
CA VAL A 251 16.32 15.19 21.82
C VAL A 251 15.04 15.84 22.31
N ASP A 252 14.63 15.46 23.51
CA ASP A 252 13.45 16.02 24.18
C ASP A 252 13.80 17.39 24.78
N VAL A 253 13.13 18.40 24.28
CA VAL A 253 13.30 19.79 24.72
C VAL A 253 12.92 19.95 26.19
N ASP A 254 11.86 19.29 26.66
CA ASP A 254 11.36 19.42 28.03
C ASP A 254 12.30 18.72 29.04
N ALA A 255 13.05 17.72 28.58
CA ALA A 255 14.08 17.05 29.38
C ALA A 255 15.38 17.87 29.53
N HIS A 256 15.57 18.90 28.71
CA HIS A 256 16.82 19.64 28.60
C HIS A 256 16.59 21.17 28.60
N PRO A 257 16.69 21.84 29.77
CA PRO A 257 16.47 23.29 29.88
C PRO A 257 17.36 24.15 28.97
N ASP A 258 18.55 23.66 28.63
CA ASP A 258 19.41 24.23 27.58
C ASP A 258 19.75 23.14 26.57
N VAL A 259 18.88 23.01 25.56
CA VAL A 259 19.03 22.03 24.47
C VAL A 259 20.36 22.20 23.72
N ALA A 260 20.86 23.43 23.60
CA ALA A 260 22.10 23.69 22.90
C ALA A 260 23.31 23.17 23.67
N GLU A 261 23.37 23.38 24.99
CA GLU A 261 24.41 22.79 25.84
C GLU A 261 24.34 21.27 25.85
N TYR A 262 23.13 20.69 25.88
CA TYR A 262 22.97 19.25 25.80
C TYR A 262 23.55 18.70 24.48
N ILE A 263 23.21 19.29 23.34
CA ILE A 263 23.77 18.90 22.04
C ILE A 263 25.30 19.01 22.06
N LEU A 264 25.86 20.11 22.56
CA LEU A 264 27.31 20.29 22.64
C LEU A 264 27.99 19.28 23.58
N SER A 265 27.29 18.78 24.60
CA SER A 265 27.81 17.74 25.49
C SER A 265 27.93 16.36 24.84
N ILE A 266 27.14 16.09 23.80
CA ILE A 266 27.11 14.81 23.07
C ILE A 266 27.66 14.91 21.64
N GLU A 267 27.92 16.13 21.17
CA GLU A 267 28.51 16.48 19.87
C GLU A 267 29.49 17.64 20.06
N ASP A 268 30.70 17.32 20.53
CA ASP A 268 31.72 18.28 20.98
C ASP A 268 32.10 19.35 19.92
N HIS A 269 32.00 19.01 18.63
CA HIS A 269 32.26 19.95 17.54
C HIS A 269 31.08 20.84 17.16
N GLY A 270 29.89 20.58 17.70
CA GLY A 270 28.63 21.21 17.31
C GLY A 270 28.10 20.70 15.96
N LEU A 271 26.90 21.14 15.60
CA LEU A 271 26.22 20.70 14.38
C LEU A 271 26.79 21.40 13.15
N ASP A 272 27.10 20.67 12.07
CA ASP A 272 27.51 21.24 10.79
C ASP A 272 26.42 22.13 10.20
N ARG A 273 25.18 21.66 10.31
CA ARG A 273 23.98 22.26 9.76
C ARG A 273 22.87 22.23 10.80
N SER A 274 22.02 23.25 10.77
CA SER A 274 20.83 23.28 11.61
C SER A 274 19.63 23.81 10.83
N ILE A 275 18.47 23.22 11.05
CA ILE A 275 17.23 23.59 10.36
C ILE A 275 16.16 23.90 11.39
N GLU A 276 15.62 25.11 11.30
CA GLU A 276 14.43 25.55 12.02
C GLU A 276 13.20 25.20 11.18
N ALA A 277 12.35 24.32 11.71
CA ALA A 277 11.12 23.84 11.07
C ALA A 277 9.94 23.80 12.05
N SER A 278 9.97 24.65 13.08
CA SER A 278 8.93 24.76 14.12
C SER A 278 8.11 26.05 14.05
N GLY A 279 8.70 27.13 13.52
CA GLY A 279 8.04 28.44 13.41
C GLY A 279 7.82 29.15 14.75
N TYR A 280 7.03 30.22 14.72
CA TYR A 280 6.83 31.14 15.86
C TYR A 280 6.06 30.55 17.08
N HIS A 281 5.54 29.31 17.03
CA HIS A 281 4.89 28.64 18.17
C HIS A 281 5.85 28.04 19.22
N SER A 282 7.15 28.25 19.05
CA SER A 282 8.20 27.50 19.78
C SER A 282 8.84 28.24 20.97
N SER A 283 8.45 29.47 21.27
CA SER A 283 9.01 30.21 22.41
C SER A 283 8.78 29.47 23.73
N GLN A 284 9.84 29.36 24.53
CA GLN A 284 9.82 28.78 25.88
C GLN A 284 9.75 29.85 26.96
N GLU A 285 9.81 31.14 26.58
CA GLU A 285 9.83 32.23 27.53
C GLU A 285 8.42 32.52 28.06
N ALA A 286 8.27 32.44 29.39
CA ALA A 286 6.99 32.66 30.07
C ALA A 286 6.38 34.07 29.84
N GLU A 287 7.20 35.04 29.44
CA GLU A 287 6.79 36.42 29.18
C GLU A 287 6.27 36.62 27.74
N TYR A 288 6.59 35.72 26.81
CA TYR A 288 6.28 35.85 25.39
C TYR A 288 4.77 35.97 25.08
N PRO A 289 3.86 35.17 25.68
CA PRO A 289 2.41 35.34 25.47
C PRO A 289 1.89 36.73 25.89
N ALA A 290 2.47 37.34 26.93
CA ALA A 290 2.10 38.68 27.38
C ALA A 290 2.62 39.77 26.43
N MET A 291 3.85 39.62 25.92
CA MET A 291 4.42 40.52 24.90
C MET A 291 3.64 40.47 23.58
N GLN A 292 3.20 39.27 23.17
CA GLN A 292 2.36 39.08 21.99
C GLN A 292 0.98 39.74 22.15
N ALA A 293 0.35 39.58 23.33
CA ALA A 293 -0.97 40.15 23.62
C ALA A 293 -1.02 41.69 23.59
N ILE A 294 0.09 42.36 23.93
CA ILE A 294 0.21 43.82 23.86
C ILE A 294 0.86 44.33 22.56
N GLY A 295 1.24 43.41 21.65
CA GLY A 295 1.82 43.73 20.34
C GLY A 295 3.27 44.22 20.37
N LEU A 296 4.01 43.96 21.46
CA LEU A 296 5.40 44.38 21.64
C LEU A 296 6.38 43.51 20.82
N GLU A 297 6.05 42.23 20.65
CA GLU A 297 6.81 41.26 19.88
C GLU A 297 5.84 40.25 19.23
N ARG A 298 6.02 39.98 17.93
CA ARG A 298 5.11 39.12 17.16
C ARG A 298 5.76 37.82 16.67
N ASP A 299 7.09 37.80 16.53
CA ASP A 299 7.90 36.61 16.27
C ASP A 299 8.91 36.43 17.41
N SER A 300 9.24 35.17 17.78
CA SER A 300 10.27 34.85 18.79
C SER A 300 11.60 34.47 18.13
N SER A 301 12.71 34.76 18.81
CA SER A 301 14.06 34.36 18.39
C SER A 301 14.71 33.30 19.27
N ASP A 302 14.01 32.76 20.27
CA ASP A 302 14.58 31.86 21.29
C ASP A 302 15.11 30.56 20.66
N THR A 303 14.30 29.95 19.79
CA THR A 303 14.67 28.75 19.04
C THR A 303 15.88 29.02 18.14
N LEU A 304 15.94 30.21 17.53
CA LEU A 304 17.08 30.59 16.69
C LEU A 304 18.36 30.80 17.50
N LEU A 305 18.26 31.35 18.71
CA LEU A 305 19.40 31.47 19.62
C LEU A 305 19.94 30.09 20.00
N ALA A 306 19.07 29.14 20.39
CA ALA A 306 19.47 27.78 20.71
C ALA A 306 20.12 27.07 19.51
N ILE A 307 19.52 27.20 18.32
CA ILE A 307 20.07 26.68 17.06
C ILE A 307 21.47 27.25 16.83
N MET A 308 21.62 28.57 16.82
CA MET A 308 22.91 29.22 16.56
C MET A 308 23.96 28.83 17.59
N LYS A 309 23.57 28.60 18.85
CA LYS A 309 24.47 28.14 19.91
C LYS A 309 24.95 26.71 19.64
N ALA A 310 24.08 25.80 19.24
CA ALA A 310 24.39 24.40 18.92
C ALA A 310 25.13 24.19 17.59
N THR A 311 24.92 25.07 16.59
CA THR A 311 25.62 25.01 15.30
C THR A 311 27.11 25.31 15.47
N ARG A 312 28.01 24.58 14.82
CA ARG A 312 29.45 24.85 14.89
C ARG A 312 29.82 26.22 14.29
N LYS A 313 31.03 26.70 14.58
CA LYS A 313 31.60 27.89 13.93
C LYS A 313 31.67 27.68 12.41
N GLY A 314 31.30 28.70 11.63
CA GLY A 314 31.23 28.62 10.16
C GLY A 314 30.17 27.63 9.65
N GLY A 315 29.21 27.23 10.48
CA GLY A 315 28.09 26.37 10.08
C GLY A 315 26.94 27.16 9.45
N ASN A 316 25.98 26.44 8.90
CA ASN A 316 24.83 27.02 8.20
C ASN A 316 23.53 26.69 8.92
N VAL A 317 22.65 27.69 9.01
CA VAL A 317 21.32 27.60 9.58
C VAL A 317 20.29 27.89 8.49
N ALA A 318 19.31 27.00 8.32
CA ALA A 318 18.15 27.23 7.47
C ALA A 318 16.90 27.54 8.30
N LEU A 319 16.13 28.53 7.86
CA LEU A 319 14.84 28.92 8.43
C LEU A 319 13.74 28.57 7.43
N VAL A 320 12.92 27.57 7.76
CA VAL A 320 11.76 27.17 6.94
C VAL A 320 10.45 27.10 7.72
N GLY A 321 10.48 27.23 9.05
CA GLY A 321 9.28 27.59 9.80
C GLY A 321 8.75 28.97 9.38
N ASP A 322 7.45 29.17 9.51
CA ASP A 322 6.84 30.45 9.17
C ASP A 322 7.23 31.52 10.21
N PHE A 323 7.62 32.70 9.70
CA PHE A 323 7.89 33.95 10.43
C PHE A 323 7.40 35.10 9.55
N PHE A 324 6.56 35.99 10.09
CA PHE A 324 5.90 37.04 9.31
C PHE A 324 6.22 38.46 9.79
N PHE A 325 6.79 38.61 10.97
CA PHE A 325 6.91 39.88 11.64
C PHE A 325 8.35 40.11 12.12
N THR A 326 8.49 40.93 13.16
CA THR A 326 9.79 41.31 13.71
C THR A 326 9.93 40.78 15.13
N THR A 327 11.18 40.52 15.50
CA THR A 327 11.63 40.17 16.85
C THR A 327 12.70 41.17 17.28
N GLN A 328 12.68 41.57 18.56
CA GLN A 328 13.64 42.54 19.08
C GLN A 328 14.95 41.86 19.54
N ASN A 329 14.87 40.59 19.93
CA ASN A 329 15.98 39.85 20.55
C ASN A 329 16.79 39.00 19.56
N PHE A 330 16.81 39.38 18.27
CA PHE A 330 17.54 38.63 17.25
C PHE A 330 19.03 38.42 17.65
N PRO A 331 19.54 37.17 17.65
CA PRO A 331 20.87 36.82 18.17
C PRO A 331 22.03 37.24 17.24
N ILE A 332 22.17 38.55 16.99
CA ILE A 332 23.18 39.11 16.09
C ILE A 332 24.62 38.81 16.54
N GLY A 333 24.85 38.70 17.86
CA GLY A 333 26.15 38.38 18.44
C GLY A 333 26.66 37.00 18.00
N PRO A 334 25.95 35.90 18.35
CA PRO A 334 26.29 34.56 17.87
C PRO A 334 26.42 34.46 16.35
N LEU A 335 25.49 35.08 15.60
CA LEU A 335 25.55 35.12 14.13
C LEU A 335 26.91 35.62 13.62
N MET A 336 27.32 36.82 14.06
CA MET A 336 28.55 37.45 13.61
C MET A 336 29.80 36.76 14.16
N GLN A 337 29.84 36.51 15.48
CA GLN A 337 31.05 36.01 16.16
C GLN A 337 31.38 34.57 15.78
N LYS A 338 30.38 33.74 15.45
CA LYS A 338 30.60 32.35 14.99
C LYS A 338 30.71 32.25 13.47
N ALA A 339 30.67 33.36 12.75
CA ALA A 339 30.66 33.40 11.29
C ALA A 339 29.60 32.47 10.68
N LEU A 340 28.39 32.47 11.24
CA LEU A 340 27.31 31.62 10.75
C LEU A 340 26.71 32.18 9.47
N THR A 341 26.23 31.30 8.61
CA THR A 341 25.34 31.67 7.51
C THR A 341 23.91 31.33 7.89
N VAL A 342 23.00 32.30 7.82
CA VAL A 342 21.56 32.07 8.02
C VAL A 342 20.85 32.34 6.71
N ARG A 343 20.06 31.38 6.24
CA ARG A 343 19.23 31.53 5.05
C ARG A 343 17.80 31.12 5.38
N GLY A 344 16.85 32.00 5.10
CA GLY A 344 15.42 31.70 5.20
C GLY A 344 14.76 31.84 3.85
N GLY A 345 13.61 31.18 3.68
CA GLY A 345 12.85 31.31 2.45
C GLY A 345 11.66 30.39 2.38
N GLN A 346 10.64 30.86 1.68
CA GLN A 346 9.54 30.03 1.23
C GLN A 346 10.03 29.13 0.09
N THR A 347 9.47 27.92 -0.01
CA THR A 347 9.92 26.90 -0.96
C THR A 347 9.74 27.30 -2.42
N TRP A 348 10.49 26.67 -3.33
CA TRP A 348 10.35 26.77 -4.79
C TRP A 348 9.73 25.46 -5.38
N PRO A 349 8.44 25.14 -5.18
CA PRO A 349 7.92 23.81 -5.51
C PRO A 349 8.14 23.43 -6.99
N GLN A 350 7.95 24.38 -7.90
CA GLN A 350 8.13 24.21 -9.34
C GLN A 350 9.56 23.79 -9.72
N LYS A 351 10.58 24.29 -9.00
CA LYS A 351 11.99 23.95 -9.25
C LYS A 351 12.28 22.49 -8.89
N TYR A 352 11.68 22.00 -7.80
CA TYR A 352 12.06 20.72 -7.20
C TYR A 352 11.22 19.54 -7.70
N TYR A 353 10.01 19.82 -8.17
CA TYR A 353 9.04 18.78 -8.50
C TYR A 353 9.59 17.70 -9.46
N PRO A 354 10.26 18.01 -10.59
CA PRO A 354 10.65 16.98 -11.55
C PRO A 354 11.48 15.86 -10.91
N PHE A 355 12.47 16.23 -10.08
CA PHE A 355 13.33 15.26 -9.40
C PHE A 355 12.63 14.57 -8.22
N LEU A 356 11.83 15.30 -7.43
CA LEU A 356 11.16 14.72 -6.27
C LEU A 356 10.04 13.75 -6.67
N MET A 357 9.34 14.02 -7.78
CA MET A 357 8.39 13.09 -8.37
C MET A 357 9.08 11.78 -8.77
N ASP A 358 10.23 11.85 -9.43
CA ASP A 358 11.00 10.65 -9.80
C ASP A 358 11.40 9.81 -8.58
N MET A 359 11.77 10.45 -7.47
CA MET A 359 12.09 9.73 -6.23
C MET A 359 10.87 8.96 -5.69
N VAL A 360 9.67 9.53 -5.78
CA VAL A 360 8.44 8.89 -5.32
C VAL A 360 8.02 7.75 -6.25
N VAL A 361 8.00 8.00 -7.56
CA VAL A 361 7.64 6.99 -8.57
C VAL A 361 8.57 5.78 -8.52
N GLN A 362 9.87 6.01 -8.29
CA GLN A 362 10.86 4.93 -8.16
C GLN A 362 10.85 4.24 -6.79
N GLY A 363 10.00 4.66 -5.85
CA GLY A 363 9.93 4.10 -4.50
C GLY A 363 11.12 4.44 -3.58
N LYS A 364 11.95 5.42 -3.94
CA LYS A 364 13.08 5.89 -3.11
C LYS A 364 12.61 6.76 -1.95
N LEU A 365 11.48 7.45 -2.13
CA LEU A 365 10.82 8.23 -1.10
C LEU A 365 9.34 7.87 -1.08
N ASP A 366 8.83 7.47 0.07
CA ASP A 366 7.39 7.35 0.29
C ASP A 366 6.99 8.43 1.30
N PRO A 367 6.27 9.49 0.91
CA PRO A 367 5.80 10.53 1.82
C PRO A 367 4.46 10.15 2.48
N SER A 368 3.82 9.04 2.12
CA SER A 368 2.49 8.70 2.63
C SER A 368 2.44 8.42 4.13
N TRP A 369 3.58 8.17 4.78
CA TRP A 369 3.68 8.04 6.25
C TRP A 369 3.21 9.27 7.01
N MET A 370 3.32 10.47 6.42
CA MET A 370 2.88 11.70 7.07
C MET A 370 1.35 11.81 7.08
N PHE A 371 0.71 10.91 6.32
CA PHE A 371 -0.72 10.72 6.21
C PHE A 371 -1.25 9.72 7.30
N THR A 372 -1.62 10.19 8.52
CA THR A 372 -2.07 9.49 9.77
C THR A 372 -3.55 9.61 10.33
N TYR A 373 -4.40 10.60 9.96
CA TYR A 373 -5.90 10.70 10.12
C TYR A 373 -6.77 11.15 8.90
N VAL A 374 -7.61 10.30 8.24
CA VAL A 374 -8.47 10.68 7.07
C VAL A 374 -9.93 10.94 7.41
N ASP A 375 -10.55 11.96 6.80
CA ASP A 375 -11.97 12.25 6.96
C ASP A 375 -12.65 12.75 5.67
N ASP A 376 -13.99 12.73 5.67
CA ASP A 376 -14.81 13.34 4.62
C ASP A 376 -14.62 14.87 4.65
N PHE A 377 -14.68 15.51 3.48
CA PHE A 377 -14.43 16.95 3.35
C PHE A 377 -15.35 17.80 4.25
N GLU A 378 -16.59 17.34 4.48
CA GLU A 378 -17.56 17.97 5.37
C GLU A 378 -17.08 18.10 6.82
N ASN A 379 -16.18 17.22 7.26
CA ASN A 379 -15.64 17.19 8.62
C ASN A 379 -14.38 18.06 8.78
N ILE A 380 -13.95 18.77 7.72
CA ILE A 380 -12.74 19.59 7.77
C ILE A 380 -12.71 20.61 8.93
N PRO A 381 -13.82 21.24 9.39
CA PRO A 381 -13.78 22.13 10.56
C PRO A 381 -13.33 21.45 11.85
N ASP A 382 -13.80 20.22 12.09
CA ASP A 382 -13.44 19.42 13.26
C ASP A 382 -11.97 18.98 13.15
N MET A 383 -11.50 18.68 11.95
CA MET A 383 -10.09 18.36 11.71
C MET A 383 -9.15 19.53 12.03
N TYR A 384 -9.52 20.77 11.69
CA TYR A 384 -8.76 21.97 12.08
C TYR A 384 -8.62 22.06 13.61
N GLN A 385 -9.71 21.84 14.34
CA GLN A 385 -9.72 21.86 15.79
C GLN A 385 -8.82 20.76 16.39
N LYS A 386 -8.98 19.51 15.92
CA LYS A 386 -8.17 18.37 16.38
C LYS A 386 -6.67 18.56 16.12
N LEU A 387 -6.31 19.10 14.95
CA LEU A 387 -4.92 19.39 14.60
C LEU A 387 -4.33 20.51 15.44
N SER A 388 -5.09 21.58 15.70
CA SER A 388 -4.70 22.66 16.61
C SER A 388 -4.44 22.15 18.03
N HIS A 389 -5.29 21.25 18.53
CA HIS A 389 -5.15 20.69 19.88
C HIS A 389 -4.13 19.53 19.98
N HIS A 390 -3.45 19.16 18.89
CA HIS A 390 -2.55 18.00 18.84
C HIS A 390 -3.22 16.67 19.23
N GLU A 391 -4.54 16.55 19.05
CA GLU A 391 -5.31 15.33 19.36
C GLU A 391 -5.06 14.21 18.33
N VAL A 392 -4.45 14.55 17.19
CA VAL A 392 -4.05 13.61 16.14
C VAL A 392 -2.56 13.80 15.76
N PRO A 393 -1.71 12.77 15.87
CA PRO A 393 -0.29 12.86 15.50
C PRO A 393 -0.14 12.79 13.98
N GLY A 394 -0.08 13.96 13.32
CA GLY A 394 -0.04 14.06 11.85
C GLY A 394 -1.44 13.96 11.20
N ARG A 395 -1.54 14.24 9.90
CA ARG A 395 -2.79 14.23 9.08
C ARG A 395 -2.87 12.95 8.31
N LEU A 396 -3.99 12.30 7.97
CA LEU A 396 -4.40 11.27 6.94
C LEU A 396 -4.07 9.69 6.87
N LYS A 397 -4.35 8.77 7.85
CA LYS A 397 -4.35 7.25 7.82
C LYS A 397 -5.81 6.80 7.62
N PRO A 398 -6.07 5.72 6.85
CA PRO A 398 -7.40 5.53 6.30
C PRO A 398 -8.40 4.77 7.19
N SER A 399 -9.68 5.11 6.93
CA SER A 399 -10.96 4.38 7.09
C SER A 399 -11.61 4.34 8.49
N PRO A 400 -12.97 4.28 8.62
CA PRO A 400 -14.02 4.02 7.61
C PRO A 400 -15.19 5.05 7.59
N PRO A 401 -16.09 5.05 6.56
CA PRO A 401 -17.03 6.15 6.32
C PRO A 401 -18.22 6.15 7.30
N GLN A 402 -18.69 7.34 7.67
CA GLN A 402 -20.10 7.56 8.04
C GLN A 402 -20.56 9.04 7.95
N LYS A 403 -21.18 9.35 6.80
CA LYS A 403 -22.48 10.04 6.56
C LYS A 403 -22.68 11.50 7.04
N LEU A 404 -22.87 12.38 6.05
CA LEU A 404 -24.02 13.31 5.95
C LEU A 404 -24.49 13.42 4.48
N ALA A 405 -25.82 13.43 4.27
CA ALA A 405 -26.53 13.13 3.02
C ALA A 405 -26.29 14.14 1.88
N THR A 406 -26.05 13.69 0.64
CA THR A 406 -27.05 13.38 -0.43
C THR A 406 -26.42 12.58 -1.58
N PRO A 407 -27.19 12.10 -2.59
CA PRO A 407 -28.02 10.88 -2.63
C PRO A 407 -27.20 9.57 -2.69
N GLN A 408 -27.82 8.44 -2.30
CA GLN A 408 -27.17 7.12 -2.14
C GLN A 408 -26.35 6.63 -3.34
N PHE A 409 -25.03 6.51 -3.17
CA PHE A 409 -24.22 5.48 -3.83
C PHE A 409 -23.82 4.45 -2.77
N PHE A 410 -24.35 3.24 -2.89
CA PHE A 410 -23.86 2.08 -2.15
C PHE A 410 -22.41 1.81 -2.58
N ILE A 411 -21.45 1.77 -1.65
CA ILE A 411 -20.17 1.11 -1.94
C ILE A 411 -20.51 -0.37 -2.06
N MET A 412 -20.72 -0.82 -3.29
CA MET A 412 -21.07 -2.19 -3.61
C MET A 412 -19.83 -3.05 -3.30
N PHE A 413 -19.97 -3.96 -2.34
CA PHE A 413 -19.05 -5.08 -2.24
C PHE A 413 -19.47 -6.11 -3.30
N PRO A 414 -18.54 -6.68 -4.08
CA PRO A 414 -17.09 -6.47 -4.03
C PRO A 414 -16.67 -5.15 -4.70
N PRO A 415 -15.60 -4.48 -4.23
CA PRO A 415 -15.05 -3.30 -4.91
C PRO A 415 -14.65 -3.65 -6.35
N PRO A 416 -14.64 -2.67 -7.28
CA PRO A 416 -14.18 -2.92 -8.64
C PRO A 416 -12.73 -3.43 -8.64
N PRO A 417 -12.34 -4.31 -9.59
CA PRO A 417 -10.95 -4.73 -9.75
C PRO A 417 -10.02 -3.53 -9.96
N ILE A 418 -8.83 -3.57 -9.38
CA ILE A 418 -7.79 -2.55 -9.65
C ILE A 418 -7.32 -2.57 -11.11
N ALA A 419 -6.68 -1.49 -11.55
CA ALA A 419 -6.06 -1.43 -12.87
C ALA A 419 -4.76 -2.26 -12.88
N LEU A 420 -4.85 -3.51 -13.34
CA LEU A 420 -3.72 -4.39 -13.63
C LEU A 420 -3.84 -4.96 -15.05
N ASP A 421 -2.71 -5.33 -15.67
CA ASP A 421 -2.72 -6.13 -16.90
C ASP A 421 -3.08 -7.59 -16.58
N TRP A 422 -4.38 -7.84 -16.44
CA TRP A 422 -4.96 -9.14 -16.07
C TRP A 422 -4.60 -10.26 -17.06
N ASN A 423 -4.36 -9.91 -18.33
CA ASN A 423 -4.05 -10.85 -19.39
C ASN A 423 -2.59 -11.35 -19.34
N ASN A 424 -1.70 -10.63 -18.66
CA ASN A 424 -0.27 -10.93 -18.61
C ASN A 424 0.25 -11.19 -17.19
N LEU A 425 -0.63 -11.64 -16.28
CA LEU A 425 -0.22 -11.88 -14.90
C LEU A 425 0.80 -13.02 -14.75
N GLY A 426 0.66 -14.09 -15.54
CA GLY A 426 1.36 -15.36 -15.28
C GLY A 426 1.18 -15.83 -13.83
N PHE A 427 1.99 -16.79 -13.40
CA PHE A 427 1.95 -17.29 -12.02
C PHE A 427 3.14 -16.75 -11.20
N LYS A 428 3.16 -15.43 -11.04
CA LYS A 428 4.19 -14.70 -10.29
C LYS A 428 3.63 -14.24 -8.94
N VAL A 429 4.47 -14.26 -7.92
CA VAL A 429 4.14 -13.71 -6.59
C VAL A 429 3.97 -12.20 -6.71
N ARG A 430 2.93 -11.67 -6.06
CA ARG A 430 2.61 -10.25 -5.98
C ARG A 430 2.09 -9.93 -4.59
N ASP A 431 2.43 -8.76 -4.09
CA ASP A 431 1.96 -8.30 -2.80
C ASP A 431 0.53 -7.78 -2.94
N GLY A 432 -0.31 -8.17 -1.97
CA GLY A 432 -1.63 -7.58 -1.74
C GLY A 432 -1.59 -6.62 -0.55
N ASN A 433 -2.74 -6.36 0.05
CA ASN A 433 -2.87 -5.53 1.25
C ASN A 433 -2.25 -6.16 2.51
N GLY A 434 -2.10 -7.49 2.53
CA GLY A 434 -1.57 -8.23 3.67
C GLY A 434 -2.09 -9.66 3.70
N HIS A 435 -2.00 -10.31 4.86
CA HIS A 435 -2.47 -11.67 5.08
C HIS A 435 -3.28 -11.78 6.38
N VAL A 436 -3.95 -12.92 6.54
CA VAL A 436 -4.68 -13.24 7.78
C VAL A 436 -3.93 -14.34 8.51
N GLU A 437 -3.71 -14.18 9.81
CA GLU A 437 -3.11 -15.22 10.64
C GLU A 437 -3.92 -15.55 11.89
N ILE A 438 -3.73 -16.78 12.36
CA ILE A 438 -4.18 -17.26 13.68
C ILE A 438 -3.04 -18.04 14.32
N HIS A 439 -3.00 -18.00 15.65
CA HIS A 439 -1.98 -18.64 16.45
C HIS A 439 -2.58 -19.68 17.38
N TYR A 440 -1.81 -20.71 17.68
CA TYR A 440 -2.10 -21.70 18.71
C TYR A 440 -0.93 -21.76 19.67
N SER A 441 -1.17 -21.81 20.98
CA SER A 441 -0.14 -22.06 21.99
C SER A 441 -0.61 -23.15 22.97
N HIS A 442 0.25 -24.12 23.24
CA HIS A 442 0.04 -25.15 24.25
C HIS A 442 0.14 -24.60 25.68
N SER A 443 1.07 -23.67 25.93
CA SER A 443 1.27 -23.01 27.23
C SER A 443 0.21 -21.96 27.55
N GLY A 444 -0.45 -21.42 26.53
CA GLY A 444 -1.60 -20.53 26.66
C GLY A 444 -2.92 -21.27 26.90
N GLU A 445 -3.98 -20.84 26.22
CA GLU A 445 -5.33 -21.41 26.37
C GLU A 445 -5.54 -22.75 25.64
N ASN A 446 -4.50 -23.30 25.00
CA ASN A 446 -4.56 -24.56 24.24
C ASN A 446 -5.68 -24.55 23.19
N LYS A 447 -5.86 -23.39 22.53
CA LYS A 447 -6.88 -23.12 21.50
C LYS A 447 -6.31 -22.20 20.42
N TRP A 448 -6.94 -22.19 19.25
CA TRP A 448 -6.65 -21.23 18.19
C TRP A 448 -7.18 -19.83 18.55
N SER A 449 -6.39 -18.79 18.25
CA SER A 449 -6.79 -17.39 18.38
C SER A 449 -7.88 -17.02 17.37
N ALA A 450 -8.50 -15.86 17.59
CA ALA A 450 -9.33 -15.23 16.56
C ALA A 450 -8.46 -14.81 15.36
N PRO A 451 -9.02 -14.75 14.13
CA PRO A 451 -8.32 -14.23 12.96
C PRO A 451 -7.80 -12.81 13.20
N GLN A 452 -6.56 -12.57 12.81
CA GLN A 452 -5.93 -11.25 12.81
C GLN A 452 -5.45 -10.89 11.41
N PHE A 453 -5.56 -9.61 11.04
CA PHE A 453 -5.01 -9.10 9.80
C PHE A 453 -3.61 -8.53 10.05
N VAL A 454 -2.67 -8.90 9.20
CA VAL A 454 -1.30 -8.42 9.21
C VAL A 454 -1.01 -7.72 7.89
N ALA A 455 -0.78 -6.41 7.96
CA ALA A 455 -0.46 -5.55 6.81
C ALA A 455 1.00 -5.70 6.36
N SER A 456 1.43 -6.95 6.12
CA SER A 456 2.79 -7.30 5.72
C SER A 456 2.76 -8.52 4.81
N PRO A 457 3.65 -8.62 3.80
CA PRO A 457 3.86 -9.85 3.04
C PRO A 457 4.77 -10.85 3.80
N PHE A 458 5.32 -10.47 4.96
CA PHE A 458 6.26 -11.27 5.75
C PHE A 458 5.63 -11.83 7.02
N ILE A 459 6.09 -13.02 7.42
CA ILE A 459 5.77 -13.63 8.72
C ILE A 459 7.04 -13.62 9.59
N PRO A 460 7.03 -13.00 10.78
CA PRO A 460 8.11 -13.16 11.74
C PRO A 460 8.08 -14.57 12.33
N VAL A 461 9.19 -15.31 12.23
CA VAL A 461 9.28 -16.68 12.75
C VAL A 461 10.63 -16.88 13.44
N HIS A 462 10.63 -17.60 14.56
CA HIS A 462 11.87 -17.92 15.26
C HIS A 462 12.75 -18.85 14.41
N GLY A 463 14.06 -18.58 14.34
CA GLY A 463 14.96 -19.36 13.47
C GLY A 463 15.03 -20.86 13.81
N MET A 464 14.76 -21.22 15.07
CA MET A 464 14.68 -22.61 15.56
C MET A 464 13.29 -23.23 15.45
N ALA A 465 12.38 -22.67 14.64
CA ALA A 465 11.04 -23.22 14.48
C ALA A 465 11.07 -24.56 13.70
N PRO A 466 10.33 -25.60 14.14
CA PRO A 466 10.23 -26.87 13.42
C PRO A 466 9.69 -26.76 11.99
N GLY A 467 8.86 -25.74 11.71
CA GLY A 467 8.40 -25.45 10.35
C GLY A 467 9.55 -25.15 9.39
N LEU A 468 10.64 -24.55 9.88
CA LEU A 468 11.85 -24.25 9.10
C LEU A 468 12.85 -25.40 9.08
N ASN A 469 13.00 -26.11 10.20
CA ASN A 469 14.11 -27.04 10.42
C ASN A 469 13.75 -28.51 10.18
N TYR A 470 12.50 -28.92 10.47
CA TYR A 470 12.07 -30.32 10.44
C TYR A 470 10.94 -30.58 9.45
N GLY A 471 10.57 -29.57 8.65
CA GLY A 471 9.50 -29.69 7.66
C GLY A 471 8.11 -29.88 8.29
N GLN A 472 7.92 -29.46 9.55
CA GLN A 472 6.63 -29.49 10.23
C GLN A 472 5.72 -28.37 9.71
N GLN A 473 5.31 -28.51 8.45
CA GLN A 473 4.47 -27.55 7.74
C GLN A 473 3.53 -28.22 6.73
N VAL A 474 2.33 -27.68 6.62
CA VAL A 474 1.31 -28.07 5.63
C VAL A 474 0.81 -26.83 4.92
N TYR A 475 0.27 -26.98 3.71
CA TYR A 475 -0.27 -25.85 2.98
C TYR A 475 -1.47 -26.25 2.12
N GLU A 476 -2.25 -25.25 1.72
CA GLU A 476 -3.38 -25.41 0.82
C GLU A 476 -3.30 -24.50 -0.41
N GLY A 477 -4.19 -24.75 -1.36
CA GLY A 477 -4.30 -23.96 -2.58
C GLY A 477 -5.74 -23.89 -3.07
N LEU A 478 -6.30 -22.68 -3.07
CA LEU A 478 -7.67 -22.39 -3.48
C LEU A 478 -7.71 -21.24 -4.49
N LYS A 479 -8.88 -20.98 -5.05
CA LYS A 479 -9.13 -19.82 -5.90
C LYS A 479 -10.42 -19.10 -5.52
N ALA A 480 -10.36 -17.78 -5.63
CA ALA A 480 -11.53 -16.91 -5.60
C ALA A 480 -11.78 -16.31 -6.99
N PHE A 481 -13.07 -16.15 -7.32
CA PHE A 481 -13.54 -15.66 -8.60
C PHE A 481 -14.59 -14.57 -8.42
N ARG A 482 -14.56 -13.58 -9.30
CA ARG A 482 -15.59 -12.56 -9.43
C ARG A 482 -16.66 -13.03 -10.40
N HIS A 483 -17.93 -12.87 -10.03
CA HIS A 483 -19.07 -13.27 -10.87
C HIS A 483 -19.36 -12.22 -11.96
N PRO A 484 -20.04 -12.58 -13.06
CA PRO A 484 -20.21 -11.71 -14.23
C PRO A 484 -20.89 -10.37 -13.97
N ALA A 485 -21.82 -10.32 -13.01
CA ALA A 485 -22.50 -9.09 -12.62
C ALA A 485 -21.63 -8.16 -11.73
N ASN A 486 -20.41 -8.58 -11.38
CA ASN A 486 -19.50 -7.90 -10.46
C ASN A 486 -20.11 -7.62 -9.08
N ASP A 487 -21.15 -8.35 -8.70
CA ASP A 487 -21.94 -8.18 -7.47
C ASP A 487 -21.50 -9.13 -6.35
N LYS A 488 -20.71 -10.16 -6.65
CA LYS A 488 -20.17 -11.11 -5.66
C LYS A 488 -18.82 -11.71 -6.06
N ILE A 489 -18.07 -12.07 -5.03
CA ILE A 489 -16.86 -12.91 -5.11
C ILE A 489 -17.17 -14.23 -4.40
N THR A 490 -16.74 -15.35 -4.98
CA THR A 490 -16.87 -16.67 -4.34
C THR A 490 -15.54 -17.41 -4.28
N ILE A 491 -15.36 -18.22 -3.24
CA ILE A 491 -14.26 -19.17 -3.08
C ILE A 491 -14.78 -20.57 -3.40
N PHE A 492 -14.07 -21.30 -4.25
CA PHE A 492 -14.48 -22.64 -4.65
C PHE A 492 -14.07 -23.71 -3.62
N ARG A 493 -15.07 -24.35 -2.99
CA ARG A 493 -14.98 -25.50 -2.07
C ARG A 493 -13.96 -25.38 -0.92
N PRO A 494 -13.92 -24.27 -0.17
CA PRO A 494 -13.00 -24.12 0.95
C PRO A 494 -13.19 -25.17 2.05
N ASP A 495 -14.38 -25.76 2.18
CA ASP A 495 -14.70 -26.88 3.09
C ASP A 495 -13.82 -28.11 2.83
N ARG A 496 -13.59 -28.47 1.56
CA ARG A 496 -12.75 -29.61 1.19
C ARG A 496 -11.28 -29.33 1.49
N ASN A 497 -10.84 -28.10 1.28
CA ASN A 497 -9.49 -27.68 1.61
C ASN A 497 -9.25 -27.66 3.13
N ALA A 498 -10.24 -27.23 3.92
CA ALA A 498 -10.19 -27.27 5.38
C ALA A 498 -9.97 -28.70 5.89
N LYS A 499 -10.81 -29.65 5.44
CA LYS A 499 -10.70 -31.07 5.81
C LYS A 499 -9.36 -31.69 5.43
N ARG A 500 -8.85 -31.33 4.25
CA ARG A 500 -7.54 -31.82 3.79
C ARG A 500 -6.38 -31.21 4.56
N MET A 501 -6.47 -29.93 4.95
CA MET A 501 -5.49 -29.30 5.83
C MET A 501 -5.50 -29.96 7.21
N GLN A 502 -6.68 -30.27 7.77
CA GLN A 502 -6.78 -30.99 9.05
C GLN A 502 -6.10 -32.37 9.00
N TYR A 503 -6.38 -33.17 7.97
CA TYR A 503 -5.69 -34.44 7.75
C TYR A 503 -4.18 -34.26 7.59
N SER A 504 -3.76 -33.25 6.82
CA SER A 504 -2.34 -32.98 6.61
C SER A 504 -1.64 -32.54 7.90
N ALA A 505 -2.31 -31.72 8.72
CA ALA A 505 -1.83 -31.26 10.02
C ALA A 505 -1.64 -32.44 10.98
N GLU A 506 -2.60 -33.37 11.03
CA GLU A 506 -2.50 -34.60 11.83
C GLU A 506 -1.25 -35.42 11.43
N VAL A 507 -1.01 -35.60 10.13
CA VAL A 507 0.14 -36.34 9.61
C VAL A 507 1.50 -35.76 10.04
N VAL A 508 1.58 -34.45 10.29
CA VAL A 508 2.80 -33.77 10.78
C VAL A 508 2.70 -33.29 12.23
N SER A 509 1.76 -33.84 13.00
CA SER A 509 1.61 -33.55 14.44
C SER A 509 1.42 -32.05 14.76
N ILE A 510 0.60 -31.37 13.96
CA ILE A 510 0.11 -30.01 14.21
C ILE A 510 -1.35 -30.09 14.67
N PRO A 511 -1.77 -29.33 15.71
CA PRO A 511 -3.17 -29.23 16.10
C PRO A 511 -4.07 -28.87 14.90
N PRO A 512 -5.20 -29.57 14.68
CA PRO A 512 -6.07 -29.26 13.56
C PRO A 512 -6.74 -27.88 13.74
N VAL A 513 -6.85 -27.12 12.66
CA VAL A 513 -7.63 -25.87 12.62
C VAL A 513 -9.10 -26.24 12.41
N PRO A 514 -10.05 -25.76 13.23
CA PRO A 514 -11.48 -25.98 13.02
C PRO A 514 -11.94 -25.55 11.62
N GLU A 515 -12.86 -26.30 11.01
CA GLU A 515 -13.30 -26.08 9.62
C GLU A 515 -13.87 -24.66 9.42
N ASP A 516 -14.77 -24.23 10.31
CA ASP A 516 -15.38 -22.90 10.25
C ASP A 516 -14.34 -21.78 10.38
N LEU A 517 -13.36 -21.94 11.27
CA LEU A 517 -12.28 -20.96 11.48
C LEU A 517 -11.36 -20.88 10.26
N PHE A 518 -11.04 -22.01 9.62
CA PHE A 518 -10.28 -22.01 8.37
C PHE A 518 -11.04 -21.27 7.26
N ILE A 519 -12.34 -21.58 7.09
CA ILE A 519 -13.19 -20.93 6.08
C ILE A 519 -13.29 -19.42 6.35
N GLU A 520 -13.44 -19.02 7.61
CA GLU A 520 -13.42 -17.62 8.03
C GLU A 520 -12.10 -16.93 7.65
N CYS A 521 -10.95 -17.53 7.98
CA CYS A 521 -9.63 -16.97 7.62
C CYS A 521 -9.47 -16.76 6.11
N VAL A 522 -9.88 -17.75 5.31
CA VAL A 522 -9.81 -17.67 3.83
C VAL A 522 -10.77 -16.60 3.29
N ARG A 523 -12.00 -16.48 3.83
CA ARG A 523 -12.95 -15.42 3.44
C ARG A 523 -12.41 -14.04 3.79
N LEU A 524 -11.87 -13.87 4.98
CA LEU A 524 -11.26 -12.61 5.42
C LEU A 524 -10.05 -12.25 4.56
N ALA A 525 -9.16 -13.20 4.25
CA ALA A 525 -8.00 -12.97 3.41
C ALA A 525 -8.36 -12.54 1.99
N VAL A 526 -9.43 -13.09 1.40
CA VAL A 526 -9.96 -12.61 0.11
C VAL A 526 -10.67 -11.27 0.27
N GLY A 527 -11.46 -11.10 1.34
CA GLY A 527 -12.23 -9.88 1.60
C GLY A 527 -11.34 -8.64 1.77
N VAL A 528 -10.22 -8.75 2.50
CA VAL A 528 -9.25 -7.66 2.67
C VAL A 528 -8.43 -7.38 1.40
N ASN A 529 -8.46 -8.27 0.41
CA ASN A 529 -7.77 -8.13 -0.87
C ASN A 529 -8.76 -8.14 -2.06
N ALA A 530 -10.04 -7.81 -1.85
CA ALA A 530 -11.11 -8.06 -2.80
C ALA A 530 -10.93 -7.33 -4.15
N GLU A 531 -10.30 -6.16 -4.14
CA GLU A 531 -9.95 -5.37 -5.32
C GLU A 531 -8.89 -6.05 -6.21
N TYR A 532 -8.14 -7.00 -5.66
CA TYR A 532 -7.19 -7.83 -6.41
C TYR A 532 -7.84 -9.08 -7.02
N VAL A 533 -9.14 -9.32 -6.80
CA VAL A 533 -9.86 -10.40 -7.48
C VAL A 533 -10.14 -9.98 -8.93
N PRO A 534 -9.60 -10.71 -9.93
CA PRO A 534 -9.65 -10.30 -11.33
C PRO A 534 -11.07 -10.09 -11.88
N PRO A 535 -11.22 -9.29 -12.95
CA PRO A 535 -12.44 -9.24 -13.75
C PRO A 535 -12.85 -10.64 -14.24
N HIS A 536 -14.16 -10.91 -14.30
CA HIS A 536 -14.69 -12.24 -14.65
C HIS A 536 -14.24 -12.75 -16.03
N ASP A 537 -14.00 -11.83 -16.97
CA ASP A 537 -13.67 -12.08 -18.38
C ASP A 537 -12.17 -12.20 -18.64
N SER A 538 -11.33 -11.92 -17.64
CA SER A 538 -9.86 -11.94 -17.79
C SER A 538 -9.25 -13.34 -17.90
N GLY A 539 -9.99 -14.39 -17.51
CA GLY A 539 -9.44 -15.75 -17.38
C GLY A 539 -8.43 -15.95 -16.25
N ALA A 540 -8.11 -14.89 -15.49
CA ALA A 540 -7.29 -14.93 -14.29
C ALA A 540 -8.12 -15.29 -13.05
N ALA A 541 -7.45 -15.63 -11.94
CA ALA A 541 -8.10 -15.87 -10.66
C ALA A 541 -7.24 -15.35 -9.50
N MET A 542 -7.86 -15.03 -8.37
CA MET A 542 -7.11 -14.83 -7.13
C MET A 542 -6.76 -16.20 -6.55
N TYR A 543 -5.48 -16.47 -6.38
CA TYR A 543 -4.99 -17.67 -5.72
C TYR A 543 -4.85 -17.43 -4.22
N ILE A 544 -5.32 -18.38 -3.41
CA ILE A 544 -5.29 -18.30 -1.95
C ILE A 544 -4.36 -19.40 -1.42
N ARG A 545 -3.44 -19.02 -0.54
CA ARG A 545 -2.38 -19.86 0.02
C ARG A 545 -2.44 -19.84 1.55
N PRO A 546 -3.23 -20.75 2.16
CA PRO A 546 -3.11 -21.08 3.57
C PRO A 546 -1.84 -21.90 3.83
N MET A 547 -1.07 -21.55 4.86
CA MET A 547 0.14 -22.23 5.31
C MET A 547 0.12 -22.39 6.83
N LEU A 548 0.27 -23.61 7.32
CA LEU A 548 0.19 -23.96 8.73
C LEU A 548 1.48 -24.68 9.15
N PHE A 549 2.15 -24.19 10.20
CA PHE A 549 3.46 -24.69 10.60
C PHE A 549 3.76 -24.46 12.09
N GLY A 550 4.66 -25.29 12.64
CA GLY A 550 5.21 -25.05 13.99
C GLY A 550 6.12 -23.83 13.98
N SER A 551 5.74 -22.77 14.70
CA SER A 551 6.30 -21.41 14.57
C SER A 551 7.15 -20.96 15.76
N SER A 552 6.99 -21.57 16.95
CA SER A 552 7.82 -21.26 18.11
C SER A 552 9.15 -22.02 18.12
N ALA A 553 10.12 -21.56 18.93
CA ALA A 553 11.42 -22.19 19.10
C ALA A 553 11.33 -23.62 19.65
N GLN A 554 11.85 -24.61 18.91
CA GLN A 554 11.89 -26.00 19.37
C GLN A 554 12.92 -26.81 18.57
N LEU A 555 13.98 -27.27 19.23
CA LEU A 555 15.04 -28.08 18.61
C LEU A 555 14.93 -29.59 18.94
N GLY A 556 14.34 -29.94 20.08
CA GLY A 556 14.08 -31.34 20.41
C GLY A 556 12.97 -31.91 19.54
N LEU A 557 12.98 -33.23 19.30
CA LEU A 557 11.95 -33.94 18.54
C LEU A 557 10.68 -34.15 19.41
N SER A 558 10.05 -33.05 19.78
CA SER A 558 8.78 -32.97 20.50
C SER A 558 7.96 -31.81 19.93
N PRO A 559 6.63 -31.78 20.14
CA PRO A 559 5.79 -30.67 19.68
C PRO A 559 6.32 -29.30 20.17
N PRO A 560 6.39 -28.28 19.31
CA PRO A 560 6.65 -26.89 19.74
C PRO A 560 5.49 -26.36 20.58
N ASP A 561 5.72 -25.27 21.32
CA ASP A 561 4.63 -24.61 22.06
C ASP A 561 3.62 -23.93 21.11
N GLY A 562 4.14 -23.26 20.07
CA GLY A 562 3.39 -22.38 19.20
C GLY A 562 3.31 -22.85 17.74
N TYR A 563 2.13 -22.68 17.15
CA TYR A 563 1.84 -22.91 15.73
C TYR A 563 1.15 -21.69 15.11
N THR A 564 1.36 -21.46 13.82
CA THR A 564 0.74 -20.36 13.07
C THR A 564 0.08 -20.90 11.81
N LEU A 565 -1.17 -20.52 11.55
CA LEU A 565 -1.78 -20.56 10.22
C LEU A 565 -1.74 -19.14 9.65
N ALA A 566 -1.14 -18.97 8.47
CA ALA A 566 -1.15 -17.72 7.70
C ALA A 566 -1.80 -17.93 6.34
N VAL A 567 -2.69 -17.02 5.92
CA VAL A 567 -3.47 -17.10 4.69
C VAL A 567 -3.18 -15.90 3.80
N PHE A 568 -2.43 -16.14 2.74
CA PHE A 568 -2.11 -15.15 1.71
C PHE A 568 -3.09 -15.24 0.54
N ALA A 569 -3.37 -14.11 -0.10
CA ALA A 569 -4.19 -14.05 -1.30
C ALA A 569 -3.52 -13.13 -2.34
N MET A 570 -3.42 -13.59 -3.58
CA MET A 570 -2.75 -12.83 -4.65
C MET A 570 -3.37 -13.09 -6.04
N PRO A 571 -3.39 -12.11 -6.96
CA PRO A 571 -3.87 -12.33 -8.31
C PRO A 571 -2.87 -13.17 -9.13
N THR A 572 -3.40 -14.19 -9.82
CA THR A 572 -2.62 -15.08 -10.67
C THR A 572 -3.27 -15.26 -12.04
N GLY A 573 -2.46 -15.28 -13.08
CA GLY A 573 -2.85 -15.76 -14.40
C GLY A 573 -2.83 -17.29 -14.49
N VAL A 574 -3.01 -17.82 -15.69
CA VAL A 574 -3.06 -19.27 -15.92
C VAL A 574 -1.65 -19.88 -15.75
N TYR A 575 -1.52 -20.92 -14.91
CA TYR A 575 -0.22 -21.56 -14.59
C TYR A 575 0.38 -22.33 -15.77
N HIS A 576 -0.45 -23.09 -16.47
CA HIS A 576 -0.13 -23.78 -17.72
C HIS A 576 -1.05 -23.25 -18.81
N GLY A 577 -0.55 -23.07 -20.04
CA GLY A 577 -1.42 -22.80 -21.18
C GLY A 577 -2.47 -23.90 -21.35
N ALA A 578 -3.48 -23.67 -22.19
CA ALA A 578 -4.57 -24.63 -22.42
C ALA A 578 -4.15 -25.87 -23.25
N SER A 579 -2.85 -26.07 -23.49
CA SER A 579 -2.32 -27.08 -24.40
C SER A 579 -1.83 -28.33 -23.67
N ALA A 580 -1.93 -29.47 -24.34
CA ALA A 580 -1.55 -30.76 -23.83
C ALA A 580 -0.05 -30.86 -23.55
N VAL A 581 0.29 -31.57 -22.49
CA VAL A 581 1.66 -31.81 -22.04
C VAL A 581 2.01 -33.29 -22.13
N ASP A 582 3.27 -33.59 -22.43
CA ASP A 582 3.79 -34.95 -22.36
C ASP A 582 4.30 -35.24 -20.94
N ALA A 583 4.06 -36.46 -20.46
CA ALA A 583 4.38 -36.90 -19.11
C ALA A 583 5.49 -37.95 -19.11
N LEU A 584 6.42 -37.82 -18.16
CA LEU A 584 7.46 -38.81 -17.90
C LEU A 584 7.18 -39.56 -16.60
N ILE A 585 7.21 -40.90 -16.62
CA ILE A 585 7.21 -41.70 -15.41
C ILE A 585 8.58 -41.60 -14.74
N LEU A 586 8.60 -41.22 -13.46
CA LEU A 586 9.84 -41.15 -12.70
C LEU A 586 10.21 -42.54 -12.16
N GLU A 587 11.40 -43.01 -12.54
CA GLU A 587 11.87 -44.37 -12.24
C GLU A 587 13.03 -44.38 -11.24
N ASP A 588 13.73 -43.27 -11.07
CA ASP A 588 14.86 -43.11 -10.15
C ASP A 588 14.49 -42.34 -8.88
N PHE A 589 13.20 -42.06 -8.70
CA PHE A 589 12.69 -41.26 -7.60
C PHE A 589 11.24 -41.61 -7.27
N ASP A 590 10.97 -41.68 -5.97
CA ASP A 590 9.65 -41.91 -5.40
C ASP A 590 9.21 -40.67 -4.62
N ARG A 591 8.03 -40.11 -4.93
CA ARG A 591 7.52 -38.90 -4.27
C ARG A 591 7.34 -39.09 -2.75
N CYS A 592 6.95 -40.29 -2.36
CA CYS A 592 6.73 -40.67 -0.97
C CYS A 592 6.94 -42.17 -0.78
N ALA A 593 7.40 -42.56 0.40
CA ALA A 593 7.44 -43.98 0.76
C ALA A 593 6.02 -44.59 0.84
N PRO A 594 5.86 -45.92 0.73
CA PRO A 594 4.54 -46.57 0.74
C PRO A 594 3.70 -46.29 1.99
N HIS A 595 4.33 -45.99 3.12
CA HIS A 595 3.68 -45.63 4.39
C HIS A 595 4.17 -44.25 4.87
N GLY A 596 4.47 -43.36 3.93
CA GLY A 596 4.95 -42.01 4.19
C GLY A 596 3.82 -40.98 4.22
N THR A 597 4.18 -39.73 3.96
CA THR A 597 3.30 -38.56 4.05
C THR A 597 2.59 -38.24 2.74
N GLY A 598 2.56 -39.16 1.77
CA GLY A 598 2.12 -38.89 0.39
C GLY A 598 0.73 -38.27 0.28
N ALA A 599 -0.26 -38.85 0.96
CA ALA A 599 -1.63 -38.35 0.94
C ALA A 599 -1.81 -36.96 1.59
N ALA A 600 -0.84 -36.49 2.37
CA ALA A 600 -0.86 -35.17 3.00
C ALA A 600 -0.22 -34.10 2.11
N LYS A 601 -0.71 -32.87 2.22
CA LYS A 601 -0.20 -31.73 1.44
C LYS A 601 0.93 -31.00 2.18
N VAL A 602 2.06 -31.70 2.33
CA VAL A 602 3.24 -31.25 3.07
C VAL A 602 4.37 -30.86 2.12
N GLY A 603 5.14 -29.83 2.46
CA GLY A 603 6.25 -29.37 1.61
C GLY A 603 7.33 -30.43 1.34
N GLY A 604 7.51 -31.37 2.28
CA GLY A 604 8.45 -32.50 2.14
C GLY A 604 8.15 -33.42 0.95
N ASN A 605 6.90 -33.48 0.49
CA ASN A 605 6.54 -34.26 -0.71
C ASN A 605 6.88 -33.52 -2.02
N TYR A 606 7.11 -32.21 -1.97
CA TYR A 606 7.30 -31.37 -3.16
C TYR A 606 8.76 -30.98 -3.37
N ALA A 607 9.48 -30.62 -2.31
CA ALA A 607 10.86 -30.16 -2.42
C ALA A 607 11.80 -31.15 -3.13
N PRO A 608 11.75 -32.48 -2.86
CA PRO A 608 12.61 -33.44 -3.53
C PRO A 608 12.30 -33.62 -5.03
N VAL A 609 11.05 -33.39 -5.43
CA VAL A 609 10.57 -33.55 -6.80
C VAL A 609 11.18 -32.52 -7.75
N LEU A 610 11.52 -31.32 -7.26
CA LEU A 610 11.88 -30.17 -8.07
C LEU A 610 12.99 -30.47 -9.10
N ARG A 611 14.06 -31.15 -8.68
CA ARG A 611 15.18 -31.50 -9.57
C ARG A 611 14.79 -32.51 -10.66
N HIS A 612 13.88 -33.44 -10.36
CA HIS A 612 13.44 -34.47 -11.30
C HIS A 612 12.47 -33.89 -12.33
N SER A 613 11.57 -33.00 -11.90
CA SER A 613 10.68 -32.27 -12.79
C SER A 613 11.43 -31.29 -13.69
N ASP A 614 12.50 -30.63 -13.19
CA ASP A 614 13.33 -29.76 -14.04
C ASP A 614 14.10 -30.57 -15.11
N ARG A 615 14.64 -31.74 -14.76
CA ARG A 615 15.23 -32.67 -15.72
C ARG A 615 14.22 -33.08 -16.80
N ALA A 616 13.05 -33.59 -16.38
CA ALA A 616 12.00 -34.02 -17.30
C ALA A 616 11.57 -32.89 -18.25
N ARG A 617 11.46 -31.64 -17.76
CA ARG A 617 11.15 -30.46 -18.58
C ARG A 617 12.21 -30.19 -19.64
N ARG A 618 13.50 -30.30 -19.31
CA ARG A 618 14.59 -30.13 -20.29
C ARG A 618 14.59 -31.21 -21.37
N GLU A 619 14.03 -32.38 -21.07
CA GLU A 619 13.82 -33.50 -21.99
C GLU A 619 12.52 -33.39 -22.79
N GLY A 620 11.72 -32.33 -22.59
CA GLY A 620 10.48 -32.07 -23.32
C GLY A 620 9.21 -32.55 -22.62
N PHE A 621 9.29 -33.11 -21.42
CA PHE A 621 8.12 -33.55 -20.64
C PHE A 621 7.62 -32.43 -19.72
N GLY A 622 6.39 -31.99 -19.92
CA GLY A 622 5.80 -30.89 -19.16
C GLY A 622 5.37 -31.27 -17.73
N ILE A 623 5.16 -32.56 -17.48
CA ILE A 623 4.73 -33.09 -16.18
C ILE A 623 5.38 -34.45 -15.90
N THR A 624 5.39 -34.85 -14.64
CA THR A 624 5.95 -36.13 -14.19
C THR A 624 4.88 -36.97 -13.48
N LEU A 625 4.86 -38.27 -13.75
CA LEU A 625 3.93 -39.24 -13.20
C LEU A 625 4.66 -40.16 -12.22
N HIS A 626 4.03 -40.43 -11.07
CA HIS A 626 4.51 -41.40 -10.08
C HIS A 626 3.67 -42.66 -10.14
N LEU A 627 4.34 -43.80 -10.06
CA LEU A 627 3.73 -45.08 -9.77
C LEU A 627 3.85 -45.38 -8.28
N ASP A 628 3.12 -46.37 -7.80
CA ASP A 628 3.21 -46.81 -6.43
C ASP A 628 4.65 -47.21 -6.06
N SER A 629 5.16 -46.68 -4.95
CA SER A 629 6.58 -46.87 -4.61
C SER A 629 6.93 -48.26 -4.08
N ALA A 630 5.95 -49.14 -3.88
CA ALA A 630 6.19 -50.49 -3.36
C ALA A 630 6.48 -51.48 -4.49
N THR A 631 5.68 -51.45 -5.55
CA THR A 631 5.74 -52.40 -6.66
C THR A 631 5.92 -51.73 -8.01
N ARG A 632 5.64 -50.42 -8.13
CA ARG A 632 5.69 -49.64 -9.38
C ARG A 632 4.85 -50.26 -10.50
N THR A 633 3.70 -50.79 -10.11
CA THR A 633 2.76 -51.47 -11.00
C THR A 633 1.44 -50.73 -11.11
N GLU A 634 1.18 -49.75 -10.26
CA GLU A 634 -0.08 -49.01 -10.23
C GLU A 634 0.17 -47.50 -10.27
N VAL A 635 -0.75 -46.78 -10.91
CA VAL A 635 -0.68 -45.31 -11.02
C VAL A 635 -1.03 -44.69 -9.67
N ASP A 636 -0.16 -43.80 -9.17
CA ASP A 636 -0.43 -43.00 -7.97
C ASP A 636 -1.00 -41.62 -8.37
N GLU A 637 -0.15 -40.68 -8.76
CA GLU A 637 -0.56 -39.34 -9.20
C GLU A 637 0.54 -38.64 -10.00
N PHE A 638 0.20 -37.53 -10.67
CA PHE A 638 1.22 -36.63 -11.18
C PHE A 638 1.84 -35.83 -10.04
N SER A 639 3.09 -35.41 -10.18
CA SER A 639 3.85 -34.70 -9.14
C SER A 639 3.13 -33.55 -8.44
N THR A 640 2.22 -32.85 -9.14
CA THR A 640 1.52 -31.67 -8.63
C THR A 640 0.00 -31.73 -8.83
N SER A 641 -0.53 -32.84 -9.34
CA SER A 641 -1.94 -32.96 -9.73
C SER A 641 -2.42 -34.42 -9.72
N ALA A 642 -3.72 -34.60 -9.54
CA ALA A 642 -4.33 -35.92 -9.60
C ALA A 642 -4.40 -36.41 -11.05
N PHE A 643 -4.38 -37.73 -11.23
CA PHE A 643 -4.62 -38.39 -12.49
C PHE A 643 -6.13 -38.64 -12.69
N ILE A 644 -6.62 -38.40 -13.91
CA ILE A 644 -7.94 -38.82 -14.36
C ILE A 644 -7.78 -39.46 -15.75
N GLY A 645 -8.27 -40.68 -15.91
CA GLY A 645 -8.36 -41.37 -17.19
C GLY A 645 -9.80 -41.41 -17.71
N VAL A 646 -9.99 -41.35 -19.02
CA VAL A 646 -11.29 -41.48 -19.67
C VAL A 646 -11.27 -42.68 -20.58
N LYS A 647 -12.25 -43.58 -20.43
CA LYS A 647 -12.48 -44.72 -21.32
C LYS A 647 -13.79 -44.53 -22.08
N ARG A 648 -13.79 -44.93 -23.34
CA ARG A 648 -14.97 -44.97 -24.20
C ARG A 648 -15.26 -46.40 -24.64
N ASP A 649 -16.47 -46.87 -24.35
CA ASP A 649 -17.00 -48.14 -24.85
C ASP A 649 -18.30 -47.87 -25.59
N GLY A 650 -18.22 -47.78 -26.93
CA GLY A 650 -19.30 -47.26 -27.76
C GLY A 650 -19.68 -45.83 -27.38
N ASP A 651 -20.95 -45.63 -26.99
CA ASP A 651 -21.47 -44.34 -26.52
C ASP A 651 -21.27 -44.11 -25.01
N GLN A 652 -20.85 -45.13 -24.25
CA GLN A 652 -20.65 -45.01 -22.81
C GLN A 652 -19.27 -44.45 -22.50
N ILE A 653 -19.24 -43.33 -21.76
CA ILE A 653 -18.02 -42.73 -21.22
C ILE A 653 -17.85 -43.13 -19.76
N THR A 654 -16.64 -43.55 -19.39
CA THR A 654 -16.24 -43.84 -18.00
C THR A 654 -15.05 -42.97 -17.60
N VAL A 655 -15.20 -42.20 -16.52
CA VAL A 655 -14.15 -41.36 -15.93
C VAL A 655 -13.57 -42.10 -14.72
N VAL A 656 -12.27 -42.34 -14.74
CA VAL A 656 -11.54 -43.16 -13.75
C VAL A 656 -10.51 -42.30 -13.01
N GLN A 657 -10.56 -42.32 -11.67
CA GLN A 657 -9.53 -41.75 -10.81
C GLN A 657 -8.80 -42.87 -10.06
N PRO A 658 -7.46 -42.92 -10.07
CA PRO A 658 -6.69 -43.82 -9.23
C PRO A 658 -7.01 -43.63 -7.75
N ASP A 659 -7.31 -44.72 -7.06
CA ASP A 659 -7.47 -44.76 -5.61
C ASP A 659 -6.15 -45.19 -4.97
N SER A 660 -5.28 -44.22 -4.72
CA SER A 660 -4.00 -44.46 -4.05
C SER A 660 -3.96 -43.84 -2.67
N ARG A 661 -3.49 -44.64 -1.70
CA ARG A 661 -3.20 -44.19 -0.33
C ARG A 661 -2.07 -43.19 -0.24
N ASN A 662 -1.29 -43.05 -1.31
CA ASN A 662 -0.14 -42.15 -1.41
C ASN A 662 -0.45 -40.92 -2.25
N ALA A 663 -1.63 -40.84 -2.87
CA ALA A 663 -2.06 -39.68 -3.63
C ALA A 663 -2.83 -38.71 -2.73
N ILE A 664 -2.66 -37.41 -2.99
CA ILE A 664 -3.40 -36.37 -2.26
C ILE A 664 -4.88 -36.42 -2.68
N ASP A 665 -5.80 -36.32 -1.72
CA ASP A 665 -7.24 -36.22 -2.02
C ASP A 665 -7.56 -34.89 -2.74
N SER A 666 -7.51 -34.90 -4.07
CA SER A 666 -7.63 -33.69 -4.89
C SER A 666 -9.07 -33.17 -4.92
N VAL A 667 -9.28 -31.95 -4.40
CA VAL A 667 -10.55 -31.20 -4.51
C VAL A 667 -10.98 -31.05 -5.96
N THR A 668 -10.04 -30.78 -6.87
CA THR A 668 -10.34 -30.63 -8.31
C THR A 668 -10.81 -31.95 -8.91
N ALA A 669 -10.09 -33.06 -8.66
CA ALA A 669 -10.50 -34.36 -9.20
C ALA A 669 -11.84 -34.82 -8.63
N ALA A 670 -12.05 -34.68 -7.33
CA ALA A 670 -13.32 -35.00 -6.68
C ALA A 670 -14.50 -34.19 -7.27
N SER A 671 -14.28 -32.91 -7.62
CA SER A 671 -15.29 -32.07 -8.26
C SER A 671 -15.55 -32.50 -9.71
N VAL A 672 -14.51 -32.86 -10.46
CA VAL A 672 -14.65 -33.38 -11.83
C VAL A 672 -15.43 -34.69 -11.86
N LEU A 673 -15.16 -35.60 -10.92
CA LEU A 673 -15.90 -36.85 -10.80
C LEU A 673 -17.39 -36.60 -10.56
N GLU A 674 -17.74 -35.62 -9.72
CA GLU A 674 -19.16 -35.29 -9.50
C GLU A 674 -19.79 -34.64 -10.74
N ILE A 675 -19.09 -33.72 -11.41
CA ILE A 675 -19.53 -33.16 -12.70
C ILE A 675 -19.76 -34.27 -13.73
N ALA A 676 -18.85 -35.25 -13.82
CA ALA A 676 -18.98 -36.38 -14.72
C ALA A 676 -20.28 -37.17 -14.47
N ARG A 677 -20.66 -37.39 -13.20
CA ARG A 677 -21.96 -38.00 -12.84
C ARG A 677 -23.13 -37.16 -13.33
N THR A 678 -23.09 -35.83 -13.16
CA THR A 678 -24.16 -34.94 -13.63
C THR A 678 -24.29 -34.92 -15.16
N LEU A 679 -23.21 -35.21 -15.88
CA LEU A 679 -23.19 -35.35 -17.34
C LEU A 679 -23.62 -36.75 -17.82
N GLY A 680 -23.96 -37.66 -16.91
CA GLY A 680 -24.38 -39.03 -17.21
C GLY A 680 -23.21 -40.00 -17.47
N TYR A 681 -21.97 -39.62 -17.17
CA TYR A 681 -20.82 -40.50 -17.31
C TYR A 681 -20.74 -41.47 -16.13
N ARG A 682 -20.24 -42.69 -16.40
CA ARG A 682 -19.88 -43.64 -15.34
C ARG A 682 -18.61 -43.13 -14.65
N VAL A 683 -18.54 -43.26 -13.35
CA VAL A 683 -17.41 -42.80 -12.54
C VAL A 683 -16.86 -43.92 -11.70
N GLU A 684 -15.54 -44.12 -11.77
CA GLU A 684 -14.82 -45.14 -10.99
C GLU A 684 -13.67 -44.49 -10.20
N LYS A 685 -13.57 -44.82 -8.91
CA LYS A 685 -12.40 -44.53 -8.09
C LYS A 685 -11.84 -45.87 -7.61
N ARG A 686 -10.71 -46.30 -8.16
CA ARG A 686 -10.11 -47.63 -7.93
C ARG A 686 -8.63 -47.64 -8.24
N ARG A 687 -7.92 -48.71 -7.87
CA ARG A 687 -6.54 -48.92 -8.36
C ARG A 687 -6.52 -49.01 -9.89
N VAL A 688 -5.48 -48.44 -10.50
CA VAL A 688 -5.26 -48.42 -11.95
C VAL A 688 -3.89 -49.02 -12.20
N ALA A 689 -3.85 -50.17 -12.87
CA ALA A 689 -2.60 -50.82 -13.21
C ALA A 689 -1.85 -50.01 -14.29
N TYR A 690 -0.52 -50.06 -14.28
CA TYR A 690 0.33 -49.49 -15.31
C TYR A 690 -0.08 -49.96 -16.70
N GLU A 691 -0.37 -51.25 -16.84
CA GLU A 691 -0.76 -51.85 -18.12
C GLU A 691 -2.05 -51.24 -18.70
N GLU A 692 -2.93 -50.72 -17.83
CA GLU A 692 -4.20 -50.12 -18.18
C GLU A 692 -4.06 -48.73 -18.81
N LEU A 693 -2.87 -48.10 -18.74
CA LEU A 693 -2.62 -46.80 -19.36
C LEU A 693 -2.96 -46.79 -20.85
N ARG A 694 -2.74 -47.92 -21.56
CA ARG A 694 -3.07 -48.07 -22.98
C ARG A 694 -4.57 -48.06 -23.30
N GLU A 695 -5.42 -48.25 -22.29
CA GLU A 695 -6.87 -48.40 -22.46
C GLU A 695 -7.63 -47.07 -22.34
N PHE A 696 -6.96 -45.98 -21.94
CA PHE A 696 -7.58 -44.66 -21.85
C PHE A 696 -7.54 -43.95 -23.20
N ASP A 697 -8.66 -43.33 -23.58
CA ASP A 697 -8.76 -42.45 -24.75
C ASP A 697 -8.21 -41.05 -24.47
N GLU A 698 -8.46 -40.55 -23.25
CA GLU A 698 -7.97 -39.25 -22.76
C GLU A 698 -7.37 -39.43 -21.37
N VAL A 699 -6.28 -38.72 -21.08
CA VAL A 699 -5.72 -38.59 -19.74
C VAL A 699 -5.63 -37.11 -19.38
N ILE A 700 -6.01 -36.79 -18.15
CA ILE A 700 -6.18 -35.43 -17.65
C ILE A 700 -5.46 -35.31 -16.31
N ALA A 701 -4.61 -34.28 -16.18
CA ALA A 701 -4.00 -33.90 -14.92
C ALA A 701 -4.85 -32.81 -14.24
N ALA A 702 -5.34 -33.09 -13.03
CA ALA A 702 -6.32 -32.24 -12.34
C ALA A 702 -5.76 -31.57 -11.06
N GLY A 703 -5.76 -30.24 -11.02
CA GLY A 703 -5.33 -29.47 -9.84
C GLY A 703 -5.69 -27.98 -9.88
N THR A 704 -5.77 -27.34 -8.70
CA THR A 704 -6.29 -25.97 -8.54
C THR A 704 -5.61 -24.94 -9.47
N ALA A 705 -4.29 -24.98 -9.62
CA ALA A 705 -3.54 -23.95 -10.35
C ALA A 705 -3.89 -23.92 -11.85
N ALA A 706 -3.96 -25.07 -12.50
CA ALA A 706 -4.21 -25.18 -13.94
C ALA A 706 -5.64 -25.64 -14.30
N ALA A 707 -6.47 -25.95 -13.30
CA ALA A 707 -7.73 -26.67 -13.44
C ALA A 707 -7.52 -28.08 -14.02
N LEU A 708 -7.73 -28.27 -15.32
CA LEU A 708 -7.53 -29.54 -16.03
C LEU A 708 -6.56 -29.33 -17.17
N VAL A 709 -5.49 -30.13 -17.18
CA VAL A 709 -4.47 -30.11 -18.23
C VAL A 709 -4.53 -31.43 -18.99
N PRO A 710 -4.75 -31.42 -20.31
CA PRO A 710 -4.72 -32.65 -21.10
C PRO A 710 -3.30 -33.22 -21.16
N VAL A 711 -3.18 -34.54 -21.12
CA VAL A 711 -1.92 -35.26 -21.23
C VAL A 711 -1.85 -35.90 -22.61
N GLY A 712 -0.87 -35.47 -23.42
CA GLY A 712 -0.69 -35.94 -24.80
C GLY A 712 -0.09 -37.33 -24.88
N SER A 713 0.88 -37.61 -24.00
CA SER A 713 1.46 -38.93 -23.86
C SER A 713 2.03 -39.19 -22.47
N ILE A 714 2.16 -40.47 -22.11
CA ILE A 714 2.90 -40.93 -20.93
C ILE A 714 4.02 -41.86 -21.41
N THR A 715 5.26 -41.57 -21.01
CA THR A 715 6.46 -42.31 -21.40
C THR A 715 7.11 -42.99 -20.21
N MET A 716 7.47 -44.27 -20.36
CA MET A 716 8.36 -45.01 -19.45
C MET A 716 9.62 -45.41 -20.21
N GLN A 717 10.74 -44.79 -19.87
CA GLN A 717 11.96 -44.89 -20.66
C GLN A 717 12.58 -46.29 -20.58
N SER A 718 12.63 -46.90 -19.40
CA SER A 718 13.25 -48.23 -19.22
C SER A 718 12.58 -49.35 -20.02
N ARG A 719 11.26 -49.27 -20.25
CA ARG A 719 10.49 -50.26 -21.02
C ARG A 719 10.38 -49.89 -22.50
N GLY A 720 10.75 -48.66 -22.87
CA GLY A 720 10.54 -48.13 -24.22
C GLY A 720 9.07 -47.87 -24.54
N ASP A 721 8.22 -47.74 -23.51
CA ASP A 721 6.78 -47.56 -23.67
C ASP A 721 6.44 -46.07 -23.85
N LYS A 722 5.53 -45.79 -24.79
CA LYS A 722 4.89 -44.47 -24.98
C LYS A 722 3.41 -44.68 -25.27
N PHE A 723 2.55 -44.21 -24.37
CA PHE A 723 1.10 -44.23 -24.52
C PHE A 723 0.65 -42.86 -25.00
N GLU A 724 -0.11 -42.78 -26.10
CA GLU A 724 -0.59 -41.53 -26.68
C GLU A 724 -2.10 -41.39 -26.52
N TYR A 725 -2.56 -40.18 -26.21
CA TYR A 725 -3.97 -39.90 -25.89
C TYR A 725 -4.55 -38.81 -26.78
N ARG A 726 -5.87 -38.81 -26.92
CA ARG A 726 -6.59 -37.83 -27.75
C ARG A 726 -6.55 -36.44 -27.12
N CYS A 727 -5.97 -35.48 -27.83
CA CYS A 727 -5.84 -34.09 -27.36
C CYS A 727 -6.38 -33.01 -28.33
N GLY A 728 -7.15 -33.39 -29.35
CA GLY A 728 -7.62 -32.43 -30.36
C GLY A 728 -6.49 -31.95 -31.30
N ALA A 729 -6.86 -31.22 -32.35
CA ALA A 729 -5.91 -30.77 -33.37
C ALA A 729 -5.01 -29.62 -32.89
N GLN A 730 -5.49 -28.80 -31.94
CA GLN A 730 -4.77 -27.69 -31.34
C GLN A 730 -4.16 -28.05 -29.98
N LYS A 731 -4.14 -29.34 -29.62
CA LYS A 731 -3.72 -29.86 -28.31
C LYS A 731 -4.54 -29.34 -27.14
N GLU A 732 -5.77 -28.91 -27.36
CA GLU A 732 -6.69 -28.34 -26.35
C GLU A 732 -7.34 -29.38 -25.42
N GLY A 733 -7.15 -30.67 -25.71
CA GLY A 733 -7.77 -31.80 -25.01
C GLY A 733 -8.81 -32.51 -25.87
N GLY A 734 -9.20 -33.71 -25.46
CA GLY A 734 -10.32 -34.42 -26.09
C GLY A 734 -11.68 -33.86 -25.67
N GLU A 735 -12.74 -34.41 -26.26
CA GLU A 735 -14.12 -33.94 -26.06
C GLU A 735 -14.53 -33.96 -24.59
N VAL A 736 -14.15 -35.01 -23.86
CA VAL A 736 -14.53 -35.19 -22.45
C VAL A 736 -13.75 -34.20 -21.58
N CYS A 737 -12.45 -34.04 -21.79
CA CYS A 737 -11.63 -33.05 -21.11
C CYS A 737 -12.18 -31.62 -21.29
N ILE A 738 -12.50 -31.23 -22.54
CA ILE A 738 -13.07 -29.90 -22.85
C ILE A 738 -14.40 -29.71 -22.12
N LYS A 739 -15.29 -30.70 -22.17
CA LYS A 739 -16.59 -30.60 -21.51
C LYS A 739 -16.45 -30.44 -19.99
N LEU A 740 -15.60 -31.25 -19.36
CA LEU A 740 -15.35 -31.20 -17.92
C LEU A 740 -14.72 -29.88 -17.48
N VAL A 741 -13.72 -29.36 -18.21
CA VAL A 741 -13.05 -28.10 -17.83
C VAL A 741 -13.96 -26.89 -18.02
N GLN A 742 -14.78 -26.89 -19.07
CA GLN A 742 -15.77 -25.83 -19.32
C GLN A 742 -16.83 -25.80 -18.21
N THR A 743 -17.39 -26.95 -17.83
CA THR A 743 -18.37 -27.03 -16.75
C THR A 743 -17.75 -26.63 -15.41
N LEU A 744 -16.55 -27.14 -15.07
CA LEU A 744 -15.86 -26.78 -13.83
C LEU A 744 -15.58 -25.27 -13.74
N ARG A 745 -15.01 -24.69 -14.81
CA ARG A 745 -14.73 -23.25 -14.85
C ARG A 745 -16.00 -22.42 -14.80
N GLY A 746 -17.06 -22.87 -15.47
CA GLY A 746 -18.34 -22.18 -15.45
C GLY A 746 -18.98 -22.14 -14.07
N ILE A 747 -18.90 -23.24 -13.30
CA ILE A 747 -19.34 -23.25 -11.90
C ILE A 747 -18.47 -22.31 -11.07
N GLN A 748 -17.14 -22.36 -11.24
CA GLN A 748 -16.19 -21.53 -10.49
C GLN A 748 -16.40 -20.02 -10.72
N SER A 749 -16.63 -19.60 -11.97
CA SER A 749 -16.82 -18.20 -12.33
C SER A 749 -18.27 -17.72 -12.21
N GLY A 750 -19.22 -18.62 -11.95
CA GLY A 750 -20.64 -18.30 -11.85
C GLY A 750 -21.37 -18.12 -13.18
N THR A 751 -20.78 -18.54 -14.31
CA THR A 751 -21.49 -18.58 -15.60
C THR A 751 -22.37 -19.81 -15.75
N VAL A 752 -22.17 -20.82 -14.90
CA VAL A 752 -23.04 -21.99 -14.74
C VAL A 752 -23.58 -21.99 -13.31
N GLU A 753 -24.87 -22.28 -13.17
CA GLU A 753 -25.51 -22.38 -11.85
C GLU A 753 -24.84 -23.46 -11.00
N ASP A 754 -24.50 -23.10 -9.76
CA ASP A 754 -23.90 -24.00 -8.80
C ASP A 754 -24.98 -24.75 -8.00
N THR A 755 -25.53 -25.79 -8.62
CA THR A 755 -26.55 -26.65 -8.00
C THR A 755 -26.03 -27.53 -6.87
N LEU A 756 -24.71 -27.60 -6.69
CA LEU A 756 -24.03 -28.45 -5.70
C LEU A 756 -23.55 -27.67 -4.46
N GLY A 757 -23.74 -26.35 -4.44
CA GLY A 757 -23.38 -25.49 -3.31
C GLY A 757 -21.87 -25.44 -3.04
N TRP A 758 -21.06 -25.44 -4.10
CA TRP A 758 -19.60 -25.45 -4.02
C TRP A 758 -18.95 -24.06 -3.84
N ASN A 759 -19.64 -22.99 -4.20
CA ASN A 759 -19.15 -21.63 -4.14
C ASN A 759 -19.55 -20.95 -2.84
N TYR A 760 -18.55 -20.58 -2.04
CA TYR A 760 -18.73 -19.91 -0.77
C TYR A 760 -18.56 -18.41 -0.98
N GLU A 761 -19.61 -17.63 -0.74
CA GLU A 761 -19.60 -16.19 -0.94
C GLU A 761 -18.63 -15.49 0.02
N VAL A 762 -17.83 -14.56 -0.49
CA VAL A 762 -16.97 -13.70 0.30
C VAL A 762 -17.78 -12.51 0.77
N GLN A 763 -17.61 -12.12 2.03
CA GLN A 763 -18.20 -10.91 2.59
C GLN A 763 -17.10 -9.87 2.82
N ALA A 764 -17.50 -8.60 2.89
CA ALA A 764 -16.61 -7.56 3.35
C ALA A 764 -16.09 -7.90 4.76
N PRO A 765 -14.79 -7.70 5.03
CA PRO A 765 -14.26 -7.83 6.39
C PRO A 765 -15.03 -6.91 7.36
N PRO A 766 -15.16 -7.30 8.65
CA PRO A 766 -15.85 -6.45 9.62
C PRO A 766 -15.22 -5.06 9.69
N LYS A 767 -16.06 -4.02 9.86
CA LYS A 767 -15.61 -2.62 9.90
C LYS A 767 -14.57 -2.44 11.02
N GLY A 768 -13.39 -1.94 10.69
CA GLY A 768 -12.30 -1.71 11.66
C GLY A 768 -11.46 -2.95 12.03
N TRP A 769 -11.79 -4.14 11.52
CA TRP A 769 -11.07 -5.37 11.86
C TRP A 769 -9.60 -5.36 11.39
N THR A 770 -9.31 -4.72 10.24
CA THR A 770 -7.94 -4.56 9.73
C THR A 770 -7.10 -3.56 10.53
N GLN A 771 -7.70 -2.82 11.46
CA GLN A 771 -7.02 -1.85 12.33
C GLN A 771 -6.70 -2.43 13.73
N GLN A 772 -7.28 -3.57 14.11
CA GLN A 772 -7.12 -4.19 15.43
C GLN A 772 -5.80 -4.95 15.62
N GLY A 773 -5.04 -5.22 14.55
CA GLY A 773 -3.76 -5.95 14.61
C GLY A 773 -2.56 -5.14 15.12
N GLU A 774 -2.76 -3.89 15.56
CA GLU A 774 -1.70 -3.04 16.15
C GLU A 774 -1.65 -3.11 17.69
N GLU A 775 -2.56 -3.85 18.34
CA GLU A 775 -2.49 -4.16 19.78
C GLU A 775 -1.56 -5.37 20.03
N GLU A 776 -0.46 -5.12 20.74
CA GLU A 776 0.41 -6.05 21.48
C GLU A 776 0.44 -7.51 20.99
N ILE A 777 1.40 -7.84 20.12
CA ILE A 777 2.05 -9.15 20.24
C ILE A 777 2.95 -9.04 21.48
N GLU A 778 2.38 -9.34 22.66
CA GLU A 778 3.17 -9.69 23.82
C GLU A 778 4.05 -10.89 23.41
N LEU A 779 5.33 -10.61 23.16
CA LEU A 779 6.40 -11.58 23.38
C LEU A 779 6.41 -11.86 24.89
N SER A 780 5.40 -12.61 25.36
CA SER A 780 5.36 -13.07 26.74
C SER A 780 6.57 -13.97 26.92
N GLY A 781 7.56 -13.41 27.60
CA GLY A 781 8.66 -14.16 28.16
C GLY A 781 8.07 -15.21 29.08
N ALA A 782 8.16 -16.47 28.66
CA ALA A 782 8.07 -17.61 29.55
C ALA A 782 9.33 -18.43 29.36
N ASN A 783 10.31 -18.14 30.23
CA ASN A 783 11.30 -19.01 30.89
C ASN A 783 11.92 -20.16 30.07
N VAL A 784 13.23 -20.43 30.17
CA VAL A 784 13.90 -20.96 31.37
C VAL A 784 15.44 -20.72 31.26
N PRO A 785 16.21 -21.02 32.31
CA PRO A 785 16.93 -20.11 33.22
C PRO A 785 18.17 -19.40 32.64
#